data_AF-A0A0H3D4K2-F1
#
_entry.id   AF-A0A0H3D4K2-F1
#
_cell.length_a   1.000
_cell.length_b   1.000
_cell.length_c   1.000
_cell.angle_alpha   90.00
_cell.angle_beta   90.00
_cell.angle_gamma   90.00
#
_symmetry.space_group_name_H-M   'P 1'
#
loop_
_entity.id
_entity.type
_entity.pdbx_description
1 polymer ?
#
loop_
_entity_poly.entity_id
_entity_poly.type
_entity_poly.pdbx_seq_one_letter_code
_entity_poly.pdbx_strand_id
1 'polypeptide(L)'
;MRSLRRLCTVLTTTVLAVSAAVVPAAAGQAGPPPMYPDPGPGTHLLDHAGKLAGLSDPGWYEANIPFVDLPDKAIEDTYYYRWRTYQEALKYSGPKDGWIVSEFLGPVGYSAPGGGIDAAAGHHLYEGRWLRDHRYLDDYVDYWLRGSGAGAKPATDGLNENTTDWAHEYSFWAADAVLARAAVDGRWDFAVDRLPELQRQWAAWAPQFDAQLGLYWQVPVWDAMEYTASSYQSPDPYHGGAGFRPTLNAYQYGDAVAIASLLRRRGAPGDRQLADRYDRDARSLQANQQRLLWDGGDQFYKHVMRDANPARTKIADREEMGFVPWYFHMAPAGASAAWSQVTDPAGFAAPFGPTTVERRSPWFMHDVQQGCCRWTGPSWPYATSQTLTALANLLTDYPPQPYVSTQDYYALLHGYALTQRKNGRPYVAEAHYPDEDRWLYDSPGHSDDYNHSTFDDLVLSGLLGIRPQQGDHVRLAPLVPSTWDHFAVENVPYHGRNLTVAWDRDGHVYRQGAGLSVWLDGKLVHHQSGLTAVDVPVRPGKPAGPARVVDDLANPGRTGYPAASASYTWHGDSPANAIDGQDFDLDVPSTRWTSYGSPNRSDWLAVDIGAATDVSDVRISFYDDGGGVRTPDSYALQYRTADGTWAELPGQHRDPGAPVRGKPNRVLVQPPVRTDGLRVLPSRVDGGAVGITAVQAWRAEDEQLDVRLQDGPVSVRPGQAIELSGSIRSSRAMTVRPALTLPRGWTAQPMGPVGDLRLTPGRPVPLRWRVTAPADTPVGTRAPVRLLVSTLDHGTPVRSTADLVQAEVVFDPADFGTPVWDDDFSGNQLKPYRIGARFGEPVPELSQADGALVASASRQSSAVLVAPVAAPAGDFAVLLEPRAFAGGAPEDSVLLGRADGPDDLALAWYNNHFGTSGADVRAGGRDYGDDVTGGCCTAVTWSPGDRFAVVSDHRGGLTSWLGHQGRWQLLRTIPAGSPGFPGDPGGGAPGPGRSPGFGTAVGTGWSPAIGLRLTAGRLTLDRLTVVARGPA
;
A
#
# COMPACT_ATOMS: atom_id res chain seq x y z
N MET A 1 -10.79 89.91 -4.81
CA MET A 1 -11.41 89.18 -5.93
C MET A 1 -11.33 87.67 -5.65
N ARG A 2 -12.48 87.01 -5.45
CA ARG A 2 -12.83 85.54 -5.36
C ARG A 2 -11.70 84.53 -5.00
N SER A 3 -11.55 84.04 -3.75
CA SER A 3 -12.15 82.84 -3.06
C SER A 3 -11.82 81.47 -3.71
N LEU A 4 -11.34 80.41 -3.05
CA LEU A 4 -11.85 79.77 -1.82
C LEU A 4 -10.82 78.86 -1.09
N ARG A 5 -10.79 79.02 0.24
CA ARG A 5 -10.72 78.05 1.38
C ARG A 5 -9.75 76.84 1.35
N ARG A 6 -8.92 76.76 2.40
CA ARG A 6 -9.14 75.93 3.61
C ARG A 6 -8.23 76.41 4.74
N LEU A 7 -8.76 76.50 5.96
CA LEU A 7 -8.06 76.99 7.15
C LEU A 7 -8.00 75.90 8.23
N CYS A 8 -6.82 75.72 8.80
CA CYS A 8 -6.54 75.00 10.03
C CYS A 8 -6.99 75.79 11.25
N THR A 9 -7.33 75.11 12.36
CA THR A 9 -7.00 75.58 13.72
C THR A 9 -6.85 74.36 14.65
N VAL A 10 -5.86 74.45 15.53
CA VAL A 10 -5.36 73.48 16.50
C VAL A 10 -6.12 73.57 17.82
N LEU A 11 -6.35 72.43 18.49
CA LEU A 11 -6.58 72.36 19.94
C LEU A 11 -6.06 71.03 20.51
N THR A 12 -5.23 71.13 21.54
CA THR A 12 -4.69 70.03 22.34
C THR A 12 -5.74 69.59 23.36
N THR A 13 -6.09 68.29 23.38
CA THR A 13 -7.02 67.71 24.37
C THR A 13 -6.43 66.45 25.00
N THR A 14 -6.51 66.40 26.32
CA THR A 14 -6.16 65.32 27.24
C THR A 14 -6.94 64.03 26.90
N VAL A 15 -6.24 62.91 26.68
CA VAL A 15 -6.88 61.60 26.41
C VAL A 15 -7.10 60.86 27.73
N LEU A 16 -8.37 60.73 28.13
CA LEU A 16 -8.81 59.72 29.10
C LEU A 16 -8.79 58.35 28.41
N ALA A 17 -8.09 57.39 29.01
CA ALA A 17 -8.14 55.99 28.62
C ALA A 17 -9.51 55.39 29.01
N VAL A 18 -10.31 55.05 28.01
CA VAL A 18 -11.48 54.19 28.18
C VAL A 18 -11.04 52.76 27.88
N SER A 19 -10.94 51.94 28.92
CA SER A 19 -10.76 50.49 28.79
C SER A 19 -12.02 49.88 28.18
N ALA A 20 -12.04 49.71 26.87
CA ALA A 20 -13.01 48.84 26.23
C ALA A 20 -12.71 47.40 26.66
N ALA A 21 -13.59 46.82 27.46
CA ALA A 21 -13.55 45.40 27.77
C ALA A 21 -13.67 44.62 26.45
N VAL A 22 -12.56 44.05 26.00
CA VAL A 22 -12.55 43.07 24.92
C VAL A 22 -13.31 41.87 25.45
N VAL A 23 -14.56 41.70 25.00
CA VAL A 23 -15.27 40.43 25.12
C VAL A 23 -14.41 39.42 24.37
N PRO A 24 -13.89 38.37 25.01
CA PRO A 24 -13.18 37.33 24.28
C PRO A 24 -14.19 36.76 23.28
N ALA A 25 -13.82 36.76 22.00
CA ALA A 25 -14.56 36.00 21.00
C ALA A 25 -14.68 34.57 21.57
N ALA A 26 -15.93 34.10 21.70
CA ALA A 26 -16.18 32.70 22.03
C ALA A 26 -15.34 31.87 21.05
N ALA A 27 -14.45 31.01 21.57
CA ALA A 27 -13.75 30.04 20.75
C ALA A 27 -14.85 29.19 20.08
N GLY A 28 -15.09 29.45 18.79
CA GLY A 28 -16.04 28.66 18.01
C GLY A 28 -15.56 27.21 18.04
N GLN A 29 -16.51 26.27 18.18
CA GLN A 29 -16.25 24.85 17.98
C GLN A 29 -15.40 24.68 16.72
N ALA A 30 -14.24 24.04 16.85
CA ALA A 30 -13.41 23.74 15.69
C ALA A 30 -14.23 22.88 14.73
N GLY A 31 -14.52 23.42 13.53
CA GLY A 31 -15.20 22.67 12.48
C GLY A 31 -14.41 21.42 12.07
N PRO A 32 -15.04 20.48 11.33
CA PRO A 32 -14.35 19.30 10.83
C PRO A 32 -13.14 19.70 9.98
N PRO A 33 -12.02 18.96 10.05
CA PRO A 33 -10.81 19.31 9.31
C PRO A 33 -11.12 19.35 7.80
N PRO A 34 -10.50 20.24 7.02
CA PRO A 34 -10.69 20.23 5.57
C PRO A 34 -10.18 18.90 4.97
N MET A 35 -10.71 18.53 3.81
CA MET A 35 -10.28 17.32 3.08
C MET A 35 -8.82 17.47 2.62
N TYR A 36 -8.51 18.62 2.03
CA TYR A 36 -7.20 19.00 1.51
C TYR A 36 -6.59 20.18 2.27
N PRO A 37 -5.26 20.35 2.27
CA PRO A 37 -4.63 21.53 2.86
C PRO A 37 -5.05 22.80 2.12
N ASP A 38 -5.06 23.93 2.83
CA ASP A 38 -5.19 25.25 2.21
C ASP A 38 -3.87 25.59 1.50
N PRO A 39 -3.88 25.85 0.17
CA PRO A 39 -2.69 26.30 -0.55
C PRO A 39 -2.07 27.55 0.07
N GLY A 40 -2.85 28.40 0.73
CA GLY A 40 -2.41 29.68 1.25
C GLY A 40 -2.20 30.73 0.15
N PRO A 41 -1.57 31.87 0.48
CA PRO A 41 -1.32 32.93 -0.49
C PRO A 41 -0.35 32.49 -1.58
N GLY A 42 -0.70 32.70 -2.84
CA GLY A 42 0.10 32.32 -4.00
C GLY A 42 -0.04 33.31 -5.16
N THR A 43 0.52 32.96 -6.31
CA THR A 43 0.23 33.64 -7.57
C THR A 43 -0.90 32.92 -8.32
N HIS A 44 -1.46 33.60 -9.33
CA HIS A 44 -2.47 33.07 -10.25
C HIS A 44 -2.14 33.51 -11.69
N LEU A 45 -0.92 33.17 -12.13
CA LEU A 45 -0.41 33.44 -13.47
C LEU A 45 -0.98 32.46 -14.50
N LEU A 46 -1.29 31.23 -14.06
CA LEU A 46 -1.70 30.14 -14.94
C LEU A 46 -3.21 29.84 -14.83
N ASP A 47 -3.79 29.33 -15.91
CA ASP A 47 -5.18 28.84 -15.91
C ASP A 47 -5.23 27.42 -15.32
N HIS A 48 -5.25 27.34 -13.98
CA HIS A 48 -5.31 26.05 -13.27
C HIS A 48 -6.51 25.21 -13.71
N ALA A 49 -7.69 25.84 -13.86
CA ALA A 49 -8.90 25.13 -14.26
C ALA A 49 -8.78 24.50 -15.64
N GLY A 50 -8.11 25.18 -16.58
CA GLY A 50 -7.78 24.63 -17.89
C GLY A 50 -6.80 23.46 -17.82
N LYS A 51 -5.77 23.56 -16.97
CA LYS A 51 -4.74 22.51 -16.80
C LYS A 51 -5.29 21.24 -16.14
N LEU A 52 -6.29 21.36 -15.25
CA LEU A 52 -6.94 20.23 -14.57
C LEU A 52 -8.17 19.69 -15.30
N ALA A 53 -8.49 20.21 -16.49
CA ALA A 53 -9.68 19.83 -17.20
C ALA A 53 -9.69 18.31 -17.53
N GLY A 54 -10.71 17.60 -17.04
CA GLY A 54 -10.89 16.17 -17.29
C GLY A 54 -10.20 15.25 -16.28
N LEU A 55 -9.43 15.78 -15.33
CA LEU A 55 -8.96 15.02 -14.17
C LEU A 55 -10.09 14.86 -13.16
N SER A 56 -10.16 13.69 -12.55
CA SER A 56 -11.01 13.45 -11.39
C SER A 56 -10.46 14.19 -10.17
N ASP A 57 -11.33 14.64 -9.29
CA ASP A 57 -11.01 15.39 -8.08
C ASP A 57 -10.01 16.54 -8.30
N PRO A 58 -10.35 17.54 -9.14
CA PRO A 58 -9.47 18.68 -9.38
C PRO A 58 -9.13 19.47 -8.09
N GLY A 59 -9.90 19.31 -7.01
CA GLY A 59 -9.62 19.93 -5.72
C GLY A 59 -8.36 19.36 -5.06
N TRP A 60 -8.05 18.08 -5.26
CA TRP A 60 -6.82 17.48 -4.75
C TRP A 60 -5.58 18.09 -5.42
N TYR A 61 -5.60 18.23 -6.74
CA TYR A 61 -4.48 18.79 -7.51
C TYR A 61 -4.24 20.25 -7.16
N GLU A 62 -5.30 21.07 -7.15
CA GLU A 62 -5.23 22.49 -6.76
C GLU A 62 -4.59 22.67 -5.37
N ALA A 63 -4.86 21.74 -4.45
CA ALA A 63 -4.31 21.78 -3.11
C ALA A 63 -2.84 21.33 -3.04
N ASN A 64 -2.43 20.38 -3.88
CA ASN A 64 -1.20 19.63 -3.67
C ASN A 64 -0.06 19.93 -4.64
N ILE A 65 -0.34 20.10 -5.93
CA ILE A 65 0.70 20.07 -6.97
C ILE A 65 1.15 21.47 -7.37
N PRO A 66 2.40 21.63 -7.83
CA PRO A 66 2.79 22.81 -8.61
C PRO A 66 2.14 22.81 -9.99
N PHE A 67 1.87 23.98 -10.54
CA PHE A 67 1.33 24.13 -11.91
C PHE A 67 2.41 24.60 -12.86
N VAL A 68 2.46 24.04 -14.07
CA VAL A 68 3.47 24.39 -15.08
C VAL A 68 2.86 24.87 -16.39
N ASP A 69 3.59 25.75 -17.05
CA ASP A 69 3.33 26.14 -18.43
C ASP A 69 4.64 26.09 -19.22
N LEU A 70 4.72 25.19 -20.19
CA LEU A 70 5.91 24.85 -20.94
C LEU A 70 5.64 24.99 -22.46
N PRO A 71 6.64 25.48 -23.24
CA PRO A 71 6.57 25.46 -24.71
C PRO A 71 6.52 24.04 -25.29
N ASP A 72 7.08 23.06 -24.58
CA ASP A 72 7.07 21.65 -24.97
C ASP A 72 5.83 20.93 -24.40
N LYS A 73 4.84 20.71 -25.26
CA LYS A 73 3.59 20.06 -24.85
C LYS A 73 3.73 18.57 -24.57
N ALA A 74 4.73 17.88 -25.10
CA ALA A 74 4.94 16.48 -24.73
C ALA A 74 5.34 16.39 -23.25
N ILE A 75 6.26 17.25 -22.81
CA ILE A 75 6.68 17.30 -21.40
C ILE A 75 5.51 17.78 -20.51
N GLU A 76 4.79 18.83 -20.91
CA GLU A 76 3.65 19.36 -20.13
C GLU A 76 2.52 18.34 -19.98
N ASP A 77 2.11 17.65 -21.06
CA ASP A 77 1.04 16.66 -21.00
C ASP A 77 1.44 15.46 -20.13
N THR A 78 2.71 15.05 -20.18
CA THR A 78 3.24 14.00 -19.29
C THR A 78 3.27 14.46 -17.84
N TYR A 79 3.60 15.73 -17.56
CA TYR A 79 3.66 16.28 -16.20
C TYR A 79 2.31 16.15 -15.47
N TYR A 80 1.22 16.62 -16.09
CA TYR A 80 -0.10 16.51 -15.48
C TYR A 80 -0.63 15.07 -15.45
N TYR A 81 -0.24 14.25 -16.43
CA TYR A 81 -0.52 12.82 -16.39
C TYR A 81 0.17 12.12 -15.22
N ARG A 82 1.42 12.47 -14.92
CA ARG A 82 2.22 11.83 -13.86
C ARG A 82 1.79 12.23 -12.46
N TRP A 83 1.26 13.44 -12.28
CA TRP A 83 0.52 13.76 -11.06
C TRP A 83 -0.76 12.94 -10.88
N ARG A 84 -1.44 12.59 -11.98
CA ARG A 84 -2.62 11.71 -11.91
C ARG A 84 -2.23 10.30 -11.47
N THR A 85 -1.22 9.70 -12.11
CA THR A 85 -0.74 8.36 -11.72
C THR A 85 -0.23 8.34 -10.28
N TYR A 86 0.38 9.44 -9.81
CA TYR A 86 0.79 9.56 -8.41
C TYR A 86 -0.40 9.64 -7.45
N GLN A 87 -1.45 10.40 -7.77
CA GLN A 87 -2.67 10.45 -6.97
C GLN A 87 -3.33 9.06 -6.88
N GLU A 88 -3.41 8.37 -8.02
CA GLU A 88 -3.97 7.03 -8.15
C GLU A 88 -3.19 6.00 -7.31
N ALA A 89 -1.86 6.15 -7.20
CA ALA A 89 -1.01 5.32 -6.36
C ALA A 89 -1.13 5.60 -4.84
N LEU A 90 -1.83 6.65 -4.42
CA LEU A 90 -2.06 6.93 -3.00
C LEU A 90 -3.12 5.98 -2.43
N LYS A 91 -2.68 5.11 -1.51
CA LYS A 91 -3.54 4.12 -0.87
C LYS A 91 -3.57 4.30 0.63
N TYR A 92 -4.75 4.45 1.21
CA TYR A 92 -4.88 4.47 2.68
C TYR A 92 -4.96 3.03 3.23
N SER A 93 -3.90 2.61 3.91
CA SER A 93 -3.75 1.24 4.39
C SER A 93 -4.40 0.95 5.76
N GLY A 94 -4.98 1.97 6.38
CA GLY A 94 -5.67 1.89 7.67
C GLY A 94 -4.97 2.64 8.80
N PRO A 95 -5.53 2.64 10.02
CA PRO A 95 -5.07 3.46 11.14
C PRO A 95 -3.63 3.20 11.60
N LYS A 96 -3.11 1.99 11.36
CA LYS A 96 -1.79 1.57 11.82
C LYS A 96 -0.68 2.23 11.00
N ASP A 97 -0.79 2.14 9.68
CA ASP A 97 0.27 2.51 8.73
C ASP A 97 -0.07 3.77 7.93
N GLY A 98 -1.35 4.19 7.89
CA GLY A 98 -1.78 5.40 7.21
C GLY A 98 -1.69 5.30 5.68
N TRP A 99 -1.31 6.39 5.04
CA TRP A 99 -1.09 6.41 3.59
C TRP A 99 0.19 5.69 3.17
N ILE A 100 0.10 4.91 2.08
CA ILE A 100 1.24 4.40 1.33
C ILE A 100 1.17 4.86 -0.13
N VAL A 101 2.29 4.76 -0.82
CA VAL A 101 2.39 4.92 -2.27
C VAL A 101 2.64 3.54 -2.87
N SER A 102 1.69 3.04 -3.66
CA SER A 102 1.82 1.75 -4.34
C SER A 102 2.63 1.88 -5.64
N GLU A 103 3.26 0.78 -6.04
CA GLU A 103 4.01 0.67 -7.29
C GLU A 103 3.10 0.19 -8.42
N PHE A 104 2.33 -0.87 -8.15
CA PHE A 104 1.26 -1.37 -9.02
C PHE A 104 -0.12 -0.86 -8.55
N LEU A 105 -1.11 -0.97 -9.43
CA LEU A 105 -2.53 -0.64 -9.18
C LEU A 105 -3.21 -1.54 -8.13
N GLY A 106 -2.51 -2.54 -7.60
CA GLY A 106 -3.00 -3.43 -6.56
C GLY A 106 -1.87 -4.26 -5.94
N PRO A 107 -2.11 -4.91 -4.80
CA PRO A 107 -1.10 -5.76 -4.17
C PRO A 107 -0.77 -6.96 -5.05
N VAL A 108 0.52 -7.23 -5.22
CA VAL A 108 1.07 -8.41 -5.90
C VAL A 108 1.62 -9.41 -4.89
N GLY A 109 1.87 -10.66 -5.31
CA GLY A 109 2.24 -11.76 -4.41
C GLY A 109 3.53 -11.56 -3.61
N TYR A 110 4.39 -10.65 -4.05
CA TYR A 110 5.67 -10.26 -3.42
C TYR A 110 5.62 -8.85 -2.81
N SER A 111 4.43 -8.29 -2.60
CA SER A 111 4.29 -7.00 -1.92
C SER A 111 4.31 -7.15 -0.39
N ALA A 112 4.88 -6.15 0.28
CA ALA A 112 4.78 -5.97 1.71
C ALA A 112 3.31 -5.71 2.13
N PRO A 113 2.97 -5.91 3.43
CA PRO A 113 1.59 -5.74 3.90
C PRO A 113 0.98 -4.39 3.48
N GLY A 114 -0.25 -4.41 2.95
CA GLY A 114 -0.92 -3.24 2.40
C GLY A 114 -0.68 -3.01 0.91
N GLY A 115 0.26 -3.71 0.28
CA GLY A 115 0.59 -3.60 -1.15
C GLY A 115 1.80 -2.70 -1.44
N GLY A 116 2.64 -2.41 -0.44
CA GLY A 116 3.87 -1.63 -0.65
C GLY A 116 5.00 -2.48 -1.24
N ILE A 117 5.85 -1.87 -2.08
CA ILE A 117 7.08 -2.46 -2.63
C ILE A 117 8.18 -1.41 -2.50
N ASP A 118 9.35 -1.79 -1.96
CA ASP A 118 10.45 -0.86 -1.66
C ASP A 118 11.36 -0.56 -2.87
N ALA A 119 11.26 -1.33 -3.95
CA ALA A 119 12.03 -1.18 -5.18
C ALA A 119 12.10 0.27 -5.69
N ALA A 120 10.95 0.93 -5.81
CA ALA A 120 10.85 2.33 -6.20
C ALA A 120 10.53 3.30 -5.05
N ALA A 121 10.61 2.89 -3.77
CA ALA A 121 10.27 3.76 -2.65
C ALA A 121 11.11 5.06 -2.62
N GLY A 122 12.39 4.98 -3.04
CA GLY A 122 13.22 6.17 -3.23
C GLY A 122 12.70 7.11 -4.32
N HIS A 123 12.25 6.57 -5.46
CA HIS A 123 11.60 7.35 -6.51
C HIS A 123 10.29 7.97 -6.04
N HIS A 124 9.44 7.23 -5.32
CA HIS A 124 8.17 7.73 -4.80
C HIS A 124 8.36 8.93 -3.87
N LEU A 125 9.39 8.91 -3.03
CA LEU A 125 9.75 10.01 -2.15
C LEU A 125 10.29 11.22 -2.90
N TYR A 126 11.10 11.01 -3.94
CA TYR A 126 11.61 12.10 -4.79
C TYR A 126 10.52 12.75 -5.65
N GLU A 127 9.55 11.98 -6.16
CA GLU A 127 8.41 12.51 -6.90
C GLU A 127 7.44 13.25 -5.96
N GLY A 128 7.04 12.60 -4.86
CA GLY A 128 6.02 13.13 -3.95
C GLY A 128 6.49 14.24 -3.01
N ARG A 129 7.81 14.52 -2.89
CA ARG A 129 8.31 15.60 -2.02
C ARG A 129 7.76 16.98 -2.40
N TRP A 130 7.23 17.12 -3.61
CA TRP A 130 6.60 18.34 -4.12
C TRP A 130 5.11 18.47 -3.76
N LEU A 131 4.51 17.47 -3.12
CA LEU A 131 3.15 17.56 -2.60
C LEU A 131 3.09 18.44 -1.36
N ARG A 132 2.09 19.32 -1.30
CA ARG A 132 1.83 20.18 -0.14
C ARG A 132 1.30 19.42 1.06
N ASP A 133 0.44 18.41 0.86
CA ASP A 133 -0.05 17.58 1.94
C ASP A 133 1.01 16.57 2.37
N HIS A 134 1.66 16.87 3.50
CA HIS A 134 2.73 16.02 3.98
C HIS A 134 2.26 14.70 4.60
N ARG A 135 0.96 14.52 4.88
CA ARG A 135 0.45 13.29 5.52
C ARG A 135 0.79 12.05 4.70
N TYR A 136 0.67 12.16 3.36
CA TYR A 136 0.93 11.06 2.44
C TYR A 136 2.33 10.47 2.63
N LEU A 137 3.35 11.32 2.59
CA LEU A 137 4.72 10.86 2.71
C LEU A 137 5.19 10.72 4.17
N ASP A 138 4.56 11.38 5.14
CA ASP A 138 4.84 11.14 6.57
C ASP A 138 4.53 9.69 6.93
N ASP A 139 3.32 9.25 6.59
CA ASP A 139 2.85 7.89 6.80
C ASP A 139 3.70 6.89 5.99
N TYR A 140 4.02 7.18 4.72
CA TYR A 140 4.82 6.29 3.89
C TYR A 140 6.28 6.12 4.37
N VAL A 141 6.90 7.19 4.88
CA VAL A 141 8.23 7.08 5.52
C VAL A 141 8.15 6.24 6.79
N ASP A 142 7.14 6.48 7.63
CA ASP A 142 6.97 5.69 8.86
C ASP A 142 6.61 4.23 8.54
N TYR A 143 5.87 3.95 7.46
CA TYR A 143 5.57 2.58 6.98
C TYR A 143 6.85 1.77 6.75
N TRP A 144 7.82 2.32 6.00
CA TRP A 144 9.09 1.65 5.69
C TRP A 144 10.10 1.63 6.85
N LEU A 145 9.99 2.55 7.81
CA LEU A 145 10.97 2.69 8.90
C LEU A 145 10.51 2.13 10.26
N ARG A 146 9.20 2.06 10.49
CA ARG A 146 8.58 1.76 11.79
C ARG A 146 7.33 0.88 11.68
N GLY A 147 6.63 0.95 10.55
CA GLY A 147 5.34 0.31 10.31
C GLY A 147 5.46 -1.10 9.74
N SER A 148 4.41 -1.55 9.07
CA SER A 148 4.35 -2.91 8.53
C SER A 148 5.37 -3.17 7.42
N GLY A 149 5.81 -2.14 6.68
CA GLY A 149 6.88 -2.22 5.68
C GLY A 149 8.28 -2.39 6.29
N ALA A 150 8.46 -2.12 7.58
CA ALA A 150 9.69 -2.45 8.32
C ALA A 150 9.61 -3.85 8.99
N GLY A 151 8.51 -4.58 8.78
CA GLY A 151 8.23 -5.86 9.42
C GLY A 151 9.01 -7.02 8.81
N ALA A 152 9.04 -8.15 9.53
CA ALA A 152 9.71 -9.35 9.06
C ALA A 152 9.04 -9.94 7.80
N LYS A 153 9.86 -10.50 6.90
CA LYS A 153 9.44 -11.28 5.74
C LYS A 153 10.16 -12.64 5.69
N PRO A 154 9.60 -13.65 5.02
CA PRO A 154 10.32 -14.88 4.72
C PRO A 154 11.56 -14.60 3.87
N ALA A 155 12.69 -15.21 4.23
CA ALA A 155 13.89 -15.22 3.39
C ALA A 155 13.82 -16.42 2.44
N THR A 156 13.19 -16.23 1.27
CA THR A 156 13.03 -17.28 0.24
C THR A 156 13.51 -16.77 -1.11
N ASP A 157 13.76 -17.68 -2.04
CA ASP A 157 14.16 -17.36 -3.42
C ASP A 157 13.22 -16.34 -4.08
N GLY A 158 11.90 -16.48 -3.90
CA GLY A 158 10.91 -15.55 -4.46
C GLY A 158 10.69 -14.24 -3.70
N LEU A 159 11.31 -14.05 -2.52
CA LEU A 159 11.14 -12.86 -1.66
C LEU A 159 12.49 -12.40 -1.10
N ASN A 160 13.56 -12.46 -1.89
CA ASN A 160 14.94 -12.18 -1.47
C ASN A 160 15.43 -12.99 -0.27
N GLU A 161 16.14 -14.09 -0.55
CA GLU A 161 16.76 -14.95 0.46
C GLU A 161 17.86 -14.28 1.30
N ASN A 162 18.37 -13.11 0.88
CA ASN A 162 19.47 -12.43 1.55
C ASN A 162 19.01 -11.50 2.67
N THR A 163 17.71 -11.25 2.80
CA THR A 163 17.14 -10.28 3.76
C THR A 163 15.89 -10.83 4.44
N THR A 164 15.57 -10.29 5.62
CA THR A 164 14.52 -10.85 6.49
C THR A 164 13.44 -9.85 6.87
N ASP A 165 13.43 -8.67 6.26
CA ASP A 165 12.39 -7.66 6.42
C ASP A 165 12.05 -6.98 5.09
N TRP A 166 10.84 -6.44 5.00
CA TRP A 166 10.26 -5.89 3.76
C TRP A 166 10.95 -4.61 3.26
N ALA A 167 11.65 -3.85 4.11
CA ALA A 167 12.32 -2.60 3.71
C ALA A 167 13.74 -2.83 3.13
N HIS A 168 14.12 -4.11 3.02
CA HIS A 168 15.36 -4.58 2.40
C HIS A 168 15.07 -5.70 1.39
N GLU A 169 13.84 -5.81 0.89
CA GLU A 169 13.56 -6.76 -0.19
C GLU A 169 14.28 -6.32 -1.46
N TYR A 170 14.20 -5.04 -1.78
CA TYR A 170 14.94 -4.42 -2.87
C TYR A 170 15.90 -3.34 -2.34
N SER A 171 16.89 -2.98 -3.15
CA SER A 171 17.83 -1.91 -2.81
C SER A 171 17.14 -0.54 -2.71
N PHE A 172 17.25 0.13 -1.56
CA PHE A 172 16.50 1.36 -1.24
C PHE A 172 17.40 2.44 -0.57
N TRP A 173 17.48 3.65 -1.16
CA TRP A 173 18.23 4.83 -0.64
C TRP A 173 17.42 5.70 0.33
N ALA A 174 16.98 5.09 1.44
CA ALA A 174 15.98 5.67 2.34
C ALA A 174 16.38 7.01 2.98
N ALA A 175 17.62 7.13 3.47
CA ALA A 175 18.06 8.30 4.21
C ALA A 175 18.32 9.50 3.29
N ASP A 176 18.87 9.25 2.10
CA ASP A 176 19.00 10.27 1.06
C ASP A 176 17.63 10.83 0.65
N ALA A 177 16.65 9.97 0.36
CA ALA A 177 15.31 10.40 -0.02
C ALA A 177 14.59 11.19 1.09
N VAL A 178 14.72 10.80 2.36
CA VAL A 178 14.17 11.55 3.51
C VAL A 178 14.84 12.92 3.66
N LEU A 179 16.17 13.02 3.48
CA LEU A 179 16.87 14.29 3.51
C LEU A 179 16.47 15.19 2.32
N ALA A 180 16.36 14.61 1.13
CA ALA A 180 15.97 15.30 -0.11
C ALA A 180 14.55 15.87 -0.01
N ARG A 181 13.64 15.16 0.67
CA ARG A 181 12.31 15.66 1.00
C ARG A 181 12.35 16.81 2.01
N ALA A 182 13.12 16.66 3.10
CA ALA A 182 13.26 17.71 4.11
C ALA A 182 13.87 19.01 3.53
N ALA A 183 14.69 18.91 2.48
CA ALA A 183 15.21 20.05 1.74
C ALA A 183 14.16 20.80 0.91
N VAL A 184 13.03 20.16 0.58
CA VAL A 184 11.89 20.79 -0.11
C VAL A 184 10.87 21.34 0.88
N ASP A 185 10.42 20.54 1.85
CA ASP A 185 9.35 20.96 2.77
C ASP A 185 9.83 21.75 4.00
N GLY A 186 11.13 21.71 4.29
CA GLY A 186 11.74 22.37 5.45
C GLY A 186 11.42 21.71 6.79
N ARG A 187 10.84 20.50 6.82
CA ARG A 187 10.44 19.79 8.04
C ARG A 187 11.56 18.93 8.61
N TRP A 188 12.65 19.60 8.94
CA TRP A 188 13.86 18.97 9.46
C TRP A 188 13.67 18.18 10.75
N ASP A 189 12.78 18.65 11.63
CA ASP A 189 12.47 17.94 12.90
C ASP A 189 11.87 16.55 12.64
N PHE A 190 11.08 16.40 11.57
CA PHE A 190 10.54 15.10 11.17
C PHE A 190 11.67 14.15 10.76
N ALA A 191 12.57 14.59 9.88
CA ALA A 191 13.72 13.77 9.45
C ALA A 191 14.67 13.43 10.60
N VAL A 192 14.96 14.39 11.49
CA VAL A 192 15.83 14.19 12.65
C VAL A 192 15.21 13.23 13.67
N ASP A 193 13.89 13.25 13.86
CA ASP A 193 13.20 12.30 14.72
C ASP A 193 13.33 10.85 14.23
N ARG A 194 13.36 10.63 12.90
CA ARG A 194 13.54 9.30 12.27
C ARG A 194 15.01 8.87 12.13
N LEU A 195 15.96 9.69 12.56
CA LEU A 195 17.39 9.40 12.44
C LEU A 195 17.82 8.06 13.08
N PRO A 196 17.26 7.60 14.21
CA PRO A 196 17.56 6.25 14.72
C PRO A 196 17.13 5.14 13.78
N GLU A 197 15.99 5.27 13.11
CA GLU A 197 15.47 4.30 12.15
C GLU A 197 16.31 4.29 10.87
N LEU A 198 16.66 5.47 10.35
CA LEU A 198 17.51 5.62 9.16
C LEU A 198 18.89 4.97 9.36
N GLN A 199 19.48 5.12 10.56
CA GLN A 199 20.72 4.44 10.90
C GLN A 199 20.57 2.92 10.96
N ARG A 200 19.40 2.41 11.38
CA ARG A 200 19.11 0.96 11.38
C ARG A 200 18.93 0.43 9.96
N GLN A 201 18.21 1.15 9.10
CA GLN A 201 18.05 0.79 7.69
C GLN A 201 19.41 0.71 7.00
N TRP A 202 20.26 1.74 7.13
CA TRP A 202 21.61 1.70 6.55
C TRP A 202 22.45 0.52 7.08
N ALA A 203 22.38 0.25 8.39
CA ALA A 203 23.17 -0.82 9.01
C ALA A 203 22.69 -2.23 8.66
N ALA A 204 21.42 -2.40 8.27
CA ALA A 204 20.84 -3.71 7.97
C ALA A 204 21.36 -4.32 6.65
N TRP A 205 21.98 -3.52 5.76
CA TRP A 205 22.72 -4.00 4.59
C TRP A 205 24.09 -4.63 4.92
N ALA A 206 24.48 -4.72 6.19
CA ALA A 206 25.76 -5.29 6.61
C ALA A 206 26.06 -6.72 6.08
N PRO A 207 25.09 -7.64 5.96
CA PRO A 207 25.33 -8.97 5.36
C PRO A 207 25.81 -8.92 3.91
N GLN A 208 25.45 -7.87 3.17
CA GLN A 208 25.85 -7.62 1.80
C GLN A 208 27.18 -6.84 1.69
N PHE A 209 27.78 -6.42 2.81
CA PHE A 209 29.04 -5.67 2.81
C PHE A 209 30.26 -6.59 2.84
N ASP A 210 31.08 -6.56 1.78
CA ASP A 210 32.38 -7.24 1.77
C ASP A 210 33.44 -6.35 2.44
N ALA A 211 33.83 -6.70 3.67
CA ALA A 211 34.80 -5.95 4.45
C ALA A 211 36.23 -5.97 3.85
N GLN A 212 36.58 -6.95 3.02
CA GLN A 212 37.90 -6.99 2.37
C GLN A 212 37.97 -6.02 1.19
N LEU A 213 36.86 -5.86 0.47
CA LEU A 213 36.79 -4.93 -0.66
C LEU A 213 36.41 -3.52 -0.23
N GLY A 214 35.64 -3.42 0.85
CA GLY A 214 34.93 -2.22 1.26
C GLY A 214 33.86 -1.82 0.24
N LEU A 215 33.09 -2.79 -0.26
CA LEU A 215 31.97 -2.61 -1.19
C LEU A 215 30.79 -3.51 -0.80
N TYR A 216 29.58 -3.07 -1.13
CA TYR A 216 28.37 -3.87 -1.07
C TYR A 216 28.20 -4.69 -2.36
N TRP A 217 27.69 -5.91 -2.24
CA TRP A 217 27.26 -6.72 -3.38
C TRP A 217 25.74 -6.86 -3.39
N GLN A 218 25.16 -7.10 -4.57
CA GLN A 218 23.74 -7.34 -4.74
C GLN A 218 23.48 -8.28 -5.94
N VAL A 219 22.35 -8.97 -5.94
CA VAL A 219 21.84 -9.71 -7.10
C VAL A 219 20.95 -8.79 -7.93
N PRO A 220 21.06 -8.76 -9.28
CA PRO A 220 20.32 -7.84 -10.12
C PRO A 220 18.80 -7.80 -9.90
N VAL A 221 18.12 -8.94 -9.68
CA VAL A 221 16.68 -8.95 -9.37
C VAL A 221 16.34 -8.19 -8.08
N TRP A 222 17.20 -8.23 -7.06
CA TRP A 222 17.04 -7.49 -5.80
C TRP A 222 17.49 -6.03 -5.89
N ASP A 223 18.00 -5.60 -7.04
CA ASP A 223 18.10 -4.18 -7.45
C ASP A 223 16.87 -3.74 -8.28
N ALA A 224 15.84 -4.59 -8.38
CA ALA A 224 14.71 -4.46 -9.31
C ALA A 224 15.14 -4.45 -10.79
N MET A 225 16.20 -5.19 -11.14
CA MET A 225 16.83 -5.23 -12.46
C MET A 225 17.19 -6.67 -12.86
N GLU A 226 16.22 -7.57 -12.91
CA GLU A 226 16.43 -8.98 -13.29
C GLU A 226 16.90 -9.14 -14.76
N TYR A 227 17.48 -10.29 -15.12
CA TYR A 227 17.92 -10.57 -16.50
C TYR A 227 18.82 -9.47 -17.09
N THR A 228 19.77 -8.93 -16.31
CA THR A 228 20.75 -7.96 -16.84
C THR A 228 21.85 -8.65 -17.66
N ALA A 229 22.67 -7.87 -18.37
CA ALA A 229 23.84 -8.42 -19.06
C ALA A 229 24.79 -9.13 -18.07
N SER A 230 24.87 -8.63 -16.83
CA SER A 230 25.57 -9.33 -15.74
C SER A 230 24.92 -10.67 -15.37
N SER A 231 23.58 -10.75 -15.27
CA SER A 231 22.87 -12.00 -14.95
C SER A 231 23.07 -13.09 -16.00
N TYR A 232 22.99 -12.73 -17.29
CA TYR A 232 23.20 -13.67 -18.41
C TYR A 232 24.63 -14.20 -18.53
N GLN A 233 25.59 -13.55 -17.88
CA GLN A 233 26.98 -14.03 -17.75
C GLN A 233 27.15 -14.95 -16.54
N SER A 234 26.06 -15.43 -15.95
CA SER A 234 26.05 -16.43 -14.89
C SER A 234 25.20 -17.66 -15.28
N PRO A 235 25.28 -18.79 -14.55
CA PRO A 235 24.46 -19.97 -14.81
C PRO A 235 22.95 -19.78 -14.58
N ASP A 236 22.55 -18.71 -13.88
CA ASP A 236 21.16 -18.40 -13.55
C ASP A 236 20.83 -16.97 -14.04
N PRO A 237 20.16 -16.82 -15.20
CA PRO A 237 19.87 -15.50 -15.74
C PRO A 237 18.89 -14.66 -14.92
N TYR A 238 18.19 -15.22 -13.92
CA TYR A 238 17.23 -14.50 -13.10
C TYR A 238 17.80 -14.16 -11.71
N HIS A 239 18.21 -15.17 -10.94
CA HIS A 239 18.78 -14.99 -9.59
C HIS A 239 20.33 -14.97 -9.56
N GLY A 240 20.99 -15.09 -10.71
CA GLY A 240 22.43 -15.00 -10.81
C GLY A 240 22.94 -13.59 -11.12
N GLY A 241 24.26 -13.46 -11.29
CA GLY A 241 24.91 -12.15 -11.44
C GLY A 241 25.17 -11.42 -10.12
N ALA A 242 25.23 -12.14 -8.99
CA ALA A 242 25.63 -11.57 -7.71
C ALA A 242 26.98 -10.87 -7.84
N GLY A 243 27.03 -9.58 -7.52
CA GLY A 243 28.25 -8.80 -7.72
C GLY A 243 28.25 -7.41 -7.12
N PHE A 244 29.41 -6.78 -7.20
CA PHE A 244 29.63 -5.41 -6.76
C PHE A 244 29.14 -4.47 -7.87
N ARG A 245 28.02 -3.79 -7.59
CA ARG A 245 27.26 -2.98 -8.55
C ARG A 245 27.38 -1.48 -8.22
N PRO A 246 27.40 -0.59 -9.22
CA PRO A 246 27.35 0.86 -8.98
C PRO A 246 26.10 1.34 -8.23
N THR A 247 25.00 0.58 -8.26
CA THR A 247 23.70 0.83 -7.60
C THR A 247 23.82 0.88 -6.07
N LEU A 248 23.75 -0.27 -5.38
CA LEU A 248 23.69 -0.34 -3.91
C LEU A 248 24.86 0.37 -3.24
N ASN A 249 26.04 0.40 -3.86
CA ASN A 249 27.19 1.16 -3.33
C ASN A 249 26.97 2.68 -3.37
N ALA A 250 26.35 3.21 -4.43
CA ALA A 250 25.99 4.62 -4.50
C ALA A 250 24.81 4.96 -3.60
N TYR A 251 23.84 4.05 -3.45
CA TYR A 251 22.72 4.22 -2.50
C TYR A 251 23.25 4.30 -1.05
N GLN A 252 24.09 3.35 -0.64
CA GLN A 252 24.70 3.34 0.70
C GLN A 252 25.66 4.51 0.92
N TYR A 253 26.28 5.04 -0.14
CA TYR A 253 27.03 6.30 -0.08
C TYR A 253 26.10 7.49 0.21
N GLY A 254 25.02 7.64 -0.56
CA GLY A 254 24.03 8.71 -0.40
C GLY A 254 23.42 8.70 1.00
N ASP A 255 23.00 7.53 1.48
CA ASP A 255 22.43 7.36 2.81
C ASP A 255 23.41 7.71 3.93
N ALA A 256 24.68 7.30 3.81
CA ALA A 256 25.69 7.67 4.80
C ALA A 256 25.93 9.18 4.85
N VAL A 257 26.00 9.85 3.68
CA VAL A 257 26.11 11.32 3.60
C VAL A 257 24.88 11.99 4.21
N ALA A 258 23.69 11.46 3.95
CA ALA A 258 22.44 12.00 4.45
C ALA A 258 22.33 11.89 5.97
N ILE A 259 22.64 10.72 6.53
CA ILE A 259 22.70 10.47 7.98
C ILE A 259 23.71 11.40 8.64
N ALA A 260 24.91 11.57 8.05
CA ALA A 260 25.90 12.51 8.57
C ALA A 260 25.37 13.96 8.60
N SER A 261 24.62 14.37 7.58
CA SER A 261 23.97 15.70 7.56
C SER A 261 22.93 15.85 8.68
N LEU A 262 22.05 14.87 8.84
CA LEU A 262 21.01 14.90 9.87
C LEU A 262 21.59 14.87 11.29
N LEU A 263 22.68 14.12 11.52
CA LEU A 263 23.42 14.14 12.79
C LEU A 263 23.99 15.53 13.10
N ARG A 264 24.64 16.18 12.11
CA ARG A 264 25.14 17.55 12.29
C ARG A 264 24.00 18.52 12.59
N ARG A 265 22.86 18.34 11.93
CA ARG A 265 21.68 19.17 12.13
C ARG A 265 21.07 18.99 13.52
N ARG A 266 20.98 17.75 14.02
CA ARG A 266 20.49 17.44 15.37
C ARG A 266 21.41 18.03 16.45
N GLY A 267 22.72 17.92 16.27
CA GLY A 267 23.72 18.58 17.12
C GLY A 267 23.78 18.06 18.57
N ALA A 268 23.32 16.84 18.84
CA ALA A 268 23.41 16.24 20.18
C ALA A 268 24.86 15.85 20.53
N PRO A 269 25.21 15.70 21.83
CA PRO A 269 26.54 15.23 22.23
C PRO A 269 26.90 13.90 21.56
N GLY A 270 28.05 13.85 20.88
CA GLY A 270 28.52 12.68 20.12
C GLY A 270 28.14 12.68 18.64
N ASP A 271 27.13 13.46 18.22
CA ASP A 271 26.65 13.48 16.83
C ASP A 271 27.74 13.87 15.84
N ARG A 272 28.59 14.83 16.19
CA ARG A 272 29.70 15.24 15.33
C ARG A 272 30.66 14.08 15.05
N GLN A 273 31.03 13.32 16.08
CA GLN A 273 31.95 12.18 15.92
C GLN A 273 31.32 11.07 15.09
N LEU A 274 30.01 10.84 15.27
CA LEU A 274 29.25 9.86 14.51
C LEU A 274 29.06 10.29 13.05
N ALA A 275 28.76 11.56 12.79
CA ALA A 275 28.71 12.12 11.44
C ALA A 275 30.07 12.00 10.74
N ASP A 276 31.17 12.29 11.43
CA ASP A 276 32.52 12.11 10.91
C ASP A 276 32.84 10.64 10.59
N ARG A 277 32.21 9.67 11.28
CA ARG A 277 32.30 8.25 10.96
C ARG A 277 31.55 7.94 9.66
N TYR A 278 30.29 8.32 9.54
CA TYR A 278 29.51 8.11 8.31
C TYR A 278 30.18 8.76 7.08
N ASP A 279 30.73 9.97 7.22
CA ASP A 279 31.55 10.60 6.17
C ASP A 279 32.79 9.78 5.78
N ARG A 280 33.46 9.15 6.74
CA ARG A 280 34.61 8.27 6.45
C ARG A 280 34.16 7.01 5.73
N ASP A 281 33.04 6.43 6.14
CA ASP A 281 32.47 5.24 5.53
C ASP A 281 32.06 5.54 4.07
N ALA A 282 31.36 6.67 3.83
CA ALA A 282 31.04 7.17 2.50
C ALA A 282 32.30 7.42 1.64
N ARG A 283 33.32 8.11 2.16
CA ARG A 283 34.58 8.32 1.41
C ARG A 283 35.30 7.01 1.08
N SER A 284 35.23 6.01 1.97
CA SER A 284 35.79 4.68 1.74
C SER A 284 35.06 3.98 0.59
N LEU A 285 33.72 3.98 0.61
CA LEU A 285 32.89 3.45 -0.48
C LEU A 285 33.21 4.13 -1.81
N GLN A 286 33.26 5.46 -1.84
CA GLN A 286 33.63 6.25 -3.02
C GLN A 286 34.99 5.82 -3.58
N ALA A 287 36.01 5.75 -2.73
CA ALA A 287 37.36 5.36 -3.14
C ALA A 287 37.43 3.91 -3.67
N ASN A 288 36.72 2.98 -3.02
CA ASN A 288 36.71 1.59 -3.43
C ASN A 288 35.91 1.37 -4.72
N GLN A 289 34.79 2.06 -4.90
CA GLN A 289 34.01 2.00 -6.14
C GLN A 289 34.81 2.58 -7.31
N GLN A 290 35.47 3.72 -7.09
CA GLN A 290 36.39 4.28 -8.09
C GLN A 290 37.54 3.33 -8.44
N ARG A 291 38.07 2.59 -7.46
CA ARG A 291 39.19 1.68 -7.69
C ARG A 291 38.76 0.39 -8.39
N LEU A 292 37.62 -0.18 -7.99
CA LEU A 292 37.22 -1.54 -8.34
C LEU A 292 36.17 -1.58 -9.45
N LEU A 293 35.29 -0.59 -9.56
CA LEU A 293 34.18 -0.61 -10.53
C LEU A 293 34.42 0.32 -11.74
N TRP A 294 35.26 1.34 -11.61
CA TRP A 294 35.63 2.20 -12.76
C TRP A 294 36.57 1.49 -13.74
N ASP A 295 36.17 1.36 -14.99
CA ASP A 295 37.03 0.92 -16.08
C ASP A 295 37.76 2.11 -16.72
N GLY A 296 39.09 2.13 -16.62
CA GLY A 296 39.90 3.21 -17.19
C GLY A 296 40.10 3.12 -18.71
N GLY A 297 39.90 1.95 -19.32
CA GLY A 297 39.93 1.82 -20.78
C GLY A 297 38.60 2.29 -21.38
N ASP A 298 37.51 1.82 -20.79
CA ASP A 298 36.16 2.11 -21.26
C ASP A 298 35.57 3.42 -20.72
N GLN A 299 36.24 4.06 -19.75
CA GLN A 299 35.82 5.29 -19.08
C GLN A 299 34.39 5.18 -18.53
N PHE A 300 34.09 4.08 -17.82
CA PHE A 300 32.72 3.79 -17.35
C PHE A 300 32.71 2.94 -16.08
N TYR A 301 31.70 3.10 -15.22
CA TYR A 301 31.48 2.22 -14.06
C TYR A 301 30.77 0.94 -14.46
N LYS A 302 31.30 -0.21 -14.07
CA LYS A 302 30.81 -1.53 -14.50
C LYS A 302 30.63 -2.49 -13.35
N HIS A 303 29.77 -3.47 -13.56
CA HIS A 303 29.56 -4.61 -12.68
C HIS A 303 30.85 -5.43 -12.53
N VAL A 304 31.13 -5.90 -11.31
CA VAL A 304 32.17 -6.91 -11.03
C VAL A 304 31.51 -8.09 -10.32
N MET A 305 31.50 -9.25 -10.99
CA MET A 305 30.97 -10.49 -10.42
C MET A 305 31.65 -10.79 -9.08
N ARG A 306 30.87 -11.11 -8.04
CA ARG A 306 31.39 -11.54 -6.73
C ARG A 306 31.95 -12.95 -6.82
N ASP A 307 31.20 -13.82 -7.47
CA ASP A 307 31.48 -15.26 -7.50
C ASP A 307 32.30 -15.64 -8.73
N ALA A 308 33.14 -16.67 -8.59
CA ALA A 308 34.00 -17.21 -9.65
C ALA A 308 34.90 -16.18 -10.39
N ASN A 309 35.18 -15.02 -9.78
CA ASN A 309 35.96 -13.93 -10.39
C ASN A 309 37.12 -13.47 -9.48
N PRO A 310 38.13 -14.31 -9.20
CA PRO A 310 39.22 -13.97 -8.30
C PRO A 310 40.08 -12.79 -8.79
N ALA A 311 40.11 -12.56 -10.11
CA ALA A 311 40.81 -11.44 -10.73
C ALA A 311 40.03 -10.11 -10.64
N ARG A 312 38.75 -10.15 -10.21
CA ARG A 312 37.86 -9.00 -10.10
C ARG A 312 37.75 -8.23 -11.42
N THR A 313 37.69 -8.98 -12.51
CA THR A 313 37.51 -8.42 -13.84
C THR A 313 36.10 -7.85 -13.94
N LYS A 314 35.99 -6.63 -14.49
CA LYS A 314 34.70 -6.02 -14.80
C LYS A 314 34.07 -6.75 -15.98
N ILE A 315 32.74 -6.77 -16.04
CA ILE A 315 32.08 -7.26 -17.26
C ILE A 315 32.45 -6.37 -18.45
N ALA A 316 32.34 -6.91 -19.66
CA ALA A 316 32.65 -6.16 -20.88
C ALA A 316 31.64 -5.03 -21.13
N ASP A 317 30.39 -5.23 -20.73
CA ASP A 317 29.26 -4.39 -21.08
C ASP A 317 29.14 -3.15 -20.17
N ARG A 318 28.75 -2.02 -20.76
CA ARG A 318 28.24 -0.85 -20.05
C ARG A 318 26.74 -1.00 -19.85
N GLU A 319 26.32 -0.94 -18.59
CA GLU A 319 24.92 -0.93 -18.19
C GLU A 319 24.56 0.47 -17.68
N GLU A 320 23.33 0.94 -17.92
CA GLU A 320 22.89 2.31 -17.62
C GLU A 320 23.11 2.69 -16.14
N MET A 321 23.02 1.71 -15.24
CA MET A 321 23.32 1.88 -13.81
C MET A 321 24.71 2.48 -13.52
N GLY A 322 25.65 2.45 -14.48
CA GLY A 322 26.94 3.11 -14.37
C GLY A 322 26.85 4.63 -14.21
N PHE A 323 25.70 5.27 -14.49
CA PHE A 323 25.44 6.69 -14.25
C PHE A 323 24.92 7.00 -12.83
N VAL A 324 24.43 6.00 -12.10
CA VAL A 324 23.88 6.17 -10.73
C VAL A 324 24.83 6.88 -9.76
N PRO A 325 26.18 6.73 -9.82
CA PRO A 325 27.07 7.45 -8.90
C PRO A 325 26.96 8.98 -8.96
N TRP A 326 26.53 9.57 -10.08
CA TRP A 326 26.30 11.02 -10.17
C TRP A 326 24.98 11.46 -9.52
N TYR A 327 24.02 10.54 -9.31
CA TYR A 327 22.78 10.81 -8.58
C TYR A 327 23.06 11.31 -7.16
N PHE A 328 24.09 10.74 -6.51
CA PHE A 328 24.44 11.05 -5.12
C PHE A 328 25.70 11.91 -4.99
N HIS A 329 26.17 12.54 -6.07
CA HIS A 329 27.44 13.27 -6.13
C HIS A 329 28.68 12.42 -5.72
N MET A 330 28.62 11.10 -5.92
CA MET A 330 29.68 10.16 -5.56
C MET A 330 30.79 10.11 -6.62
N ALA A 331 30.46 10.21 -7.91
CA ALA A 331 31.48 10.16 -8.97
C ALA A 331 32.43 11.37 -8.88
N PRO A 332 33.75 11.21 -9.09
CA PRO A 332 34.67 12.33 -9.21
C PRO A 332 34.48 13.04 -10.56
N ALA A 333 34.72 14.36 -10.61
CA ALA A 333 34.54 15.14 -11.84
C ALA A 333 35.34 14.61 -13.05
N GLY A 334 36.51 14.00 -12.83
CA GLY A 334 37.33 13.39 -13.89
C GLY A 334 36.70 12.17 -14.56
N ALA A 335 35.67 11.57 -13.97
CA ALA A 335 34.93 10.44 -14.57
C ALA A 335 33.88 10.88 -15.60
N SER A 336 33.70 12.18 -15.83
CA SER A 336 32.60 12.71 -16.67
C SER A 336 32.62 12.23 -18.13
N ALA A 337 33.75 11.65 -18.60
CA ALA A 337 33.85 11.04 -19.93
C ALA A 337 32.82 9.93 -20.17
N ALA A 338 32.34 9.26 -19.11
CA ALA A 338 31.27 8.26 -19.19
C ALA A 338 30.02 8.80 -19.89
N TRP A 339 29.70 10.08 -19.70
CA TRP A 339 28.50 10.71 -20.24
C TRP A 339 28.48 10.81 -21.76
N SER A 340 29.64 10.66 -22.44
CA SER A 340 29.64 10.59 -23.91
C SER A 340 28.84 9.39 -24.43
N GLN A 341 28.60 8.38 -23.60
CA GLN A 341 27.87 7.16 -23.98
C GLN A 341 26.35 7.36 -24.00
N VAL A 342 25.80 8.34 -23.28
CA VAL A 342 24.34 8.54 -23.23
C VAL A 342 23.78 9.05 -24.56
N THR A 343 24.58 9.81 -25.30
CA THR A 343 24.23 10.37 -26.62
C THR A 343 24.81 9.56 -27.79
N ASP A 344 25.61 8.52 -27.52
CA ASP A 344 26.21 7.67 -28.54
C ASP A 344 25.18 6.64 -29.06
N PRO A 345 24.88 6.59 -30.37
CA PRO A 345 23.95 5.60 -30.95
C PRO A 345 24.38 4.13 -30.79
N ALA A 346 25.67 3.85 -30.57
CA ALA A 346 26.16 2.53 -30.20
C ALA A 346 26.24 2.34 -28.67
N GLY A 347 26.13 3.44 -27.93
CA GLY A 347 26.04 3.50 -26.47
C GLY A 347 24.60 3.31 -26.03
N PHE A 348 24.02 4.29 -25.35
CA PHE A 348 22.66 4.19 -24.80
C PHE A 348 21.60 4.94 -25.61
N ALA A 349 21.99 5.74 -26.61
CA ALA A 349 21.05 6.56 -27.36
C ALA A 349 20.15 5.71 -28.26
N ALA A 350 18.84 5.89 -28.11
CA ALA A 350 17.81 5.30 -28.96
C ALA A 350 16.61 6.26 -29.10
N PRO A 351 15.78 6.12 -30.16
CA PRO A 351 14.59 6.96 -30.36
C PRO A 351 13.63 7.00 -29.16
N PHE A 352 13.44 5.87 -28.49
CA PHE A 352 12.64 5.72 -27.28
C PHE A 352 13.49 5.18 -26.12
N GLY A 353 14.71 5.72 -26.00
CA GLY A 353 15.70 5.37 -24.97
C GLY A 353 15.74 6.37 -23.81
N PRO A 354 16.75 6.24 -22.94
CA PRO A 354 17.99 5.47 -23.10
C PRO A 354 17.80 3.94 -22.91
N THR A 355 18.72 3.14 -23.44
CA THR A 355 18.71 1.68 -23.25
C THR A 355 19.37 1.27 -21.94
N THR A 356 18.92 0.19 -21.26
CA THR A 356 19.53 -0.25 -19.99
C THR A 356 20.91 -0.89 -20.13
N VAL A 357 21.28 -1.35 -21.33
CA VAL A 357 22.63 -1.79 -21.70
C VAL A 357 23.05 -1.10 -22.99
N GLU A 358 24.34 -0.90 -23.19
CA GLU A 358 24.85 -0.32 -24.43
C GLU A 358 24.45 -1.16 -25.65
N ARG A 359 24.05 -0.50 -26.74
CA ARG A 359 23.54 -1.15 -27.96
C ARG A 359 24.58 -1.99 -28.69
N ARG A 360 25.87 -1.75 -28.43
CA ARG A 360 27.00 -2.57 -28.92
C ARG A 360 27.23 -3.86 -28.13
N SER A 361 26.54 -4.06 -27.01
CA SER A 361 26.62 -5.28 -26.21
C SER A 361 26.05 -6.47 -26.99
N PRO A 362 26.64 -7.68 -26.90
CA PRO A 362 26.02 -8.90 -27.40
C PRO A 362 24.70 -9.24 -26.70
N TRP A 363 24.43 -8.65 -25.54
CA TRP A 363 23.20 -8.85 -24.78
C TRP A 363 22.11 -7.84 -25.16
N PHE A 364 22.37 -6.85 -26.00
CA PHE A 364 21.36 -5.85 -26.36
C PHE A 364 20.09 -6.50 -26.92
N MET A 365 18.95 -6.24 -26.27
CA MET A 365 17.63 -6.80 -26.54
C MET A 365 17.55 -8.33 -26.48
N HIS A 366 18.49 -8.97 -25.79
CA HIS A 366 18.50 -10.43 -25.61
C HIS A 366 17.27 -10.89 -24.82
N ASP A 367 16.56 -11.88 -25.36
CA ASP A 367 15.40 -12.55 -24.76
C ASP A 367 14.22 -11.67 -24.32
N VAL A 368 14.15 -10.41 -24.76
CA VAL A 368 13.10 -9.46 -24.35
C VAL A 368 11.68 -9.90 -24.69
N GLN A 369 11.52 -10.82 -25.65
CA GLN A 369 10.24 -11.40 -26.07
C GLN A 369 9.88 -12.70 -25.32
N GLN A 370 10.76 -13.24 -24.48
CA GLN A 370 10.55 -14.51 -23.77
C GLN A 370 9.78 -14.33 -22.44
N GLY A 371 8.90 -13.33 -22.36
CA GLY A 371 8.17 -12.93 -21.15
C GLY A 371 8.76 -11.68 -20.48
N CYS A 372 8.20 -11.32 -19.33
CA CYS A 372 8.69 -10.25 -18.45
C CYS A 372 9.71 -10.81 -17.44
N CYS A 373 10.75 -10.06 -17.03
CA CYS A 373 11.01 -8.64 -17.29
C CYS A 373 12.49 -8.40 -17.62
N ARG A 374 12.89 -8.23 -18.89
CA ARG A 374 14.32 -8.22 -19.25
C ARG A 374 14.94 -6.83 -19.22
N TRP A 375 16.07 -6.69 -18.51
CA TRP A 375 16.86 -5.47 -18.40
C TRP A 375 18.07 -5.43 -19.35
N THR A 376 17.95 -6.10 -20.50
CA THR A 376 19.01 -6.26 -21.49
C THR A 376 19.01 -5.22 -22.62
N GLY A 377 18.34 -4.08 -22.47
CA GLY A 377 18.26 -3.09 -23.55
C GLY A 377 16.98 -2.26 -23.62
N PRO A 378 15.79 -2.76 -23.26
CA PRO A 378 14.59 -1.92 -23.19
C PRO A 378 14.82 -0.65 -22.38
N SER A 379 14.13 0.42 -22.71
CA SER A 379 14.15 1.65 -21.92
C SER A 379 13.25 1.46 -20.70
N TRP A 380 13.84 1.46 -19.51
CA TRP A 380 13.09 1.34 -18.26
C TRP A 380 12.92 2.73 -17.62
N PRO A 381 11.68 3.21 -17.38
CA PRO A 381 11.40 4.46 -16.67
C PRO A 381 12.19 4.61 -15.36
N TYR A 382 12.36 3.51 -14.62
CA TYR A 382 13.17 3.45 -13.40
C TYR A 382 14.62 3.91 -13.62
N ALA A 383 15.35 3.27 -14.54
CA ALA A 383 16.76 3.62 -14.80
C ALA A 383 16.88 4.97 -15.50
N THR A 384 15.96 5.29 -16.42
CA THR A 384 15.91 6.60 -17.11
C THR A 384 15.80 7.74 -16.09
N SER A 385 14.99 7.56 -15.04
CA SER A 385 14.84 8.51 -13.93
C SER A 385 16.14 8.74 -13.17
N GLN A 386 16.86 7.65 -12.86
CA GLN A 386 18.16 7.74 -12.19
C GLN A 386 19.19 8.46 -13.06
N THR A 387 19.24 8.15 -14.35
CA THR A 387 20.13 8.78 -15.33
C THR A 387 19.84 10.27 -15.50
N LEU A 388 18.57 10.67 -15.62
CA LEU A 388 18.18 12.08 -15.75
C LEU A 388 18.47 12.88 -14.47
N THR A 389 18.25 12.31 -13.29
CA THR A 389 18.62 12.96 -12.02
C THR A 389 20.13 13.16 -11.92
N ALA A 390 20.90 12.11 -12.24
CA ALA A 390 22.35 12.14 -12.29
C ALA A 390 22.89 13.16 -13.31
N LEU A 391 22.26 13.27 -14.48
CA LEU A 391 22.63 14.22 -15.52
C LEU A 391 22.34 15.67 -15.09
N ALA A 392 21.21 15.91 -14.42
CA ALA A 392 20.91 17.22 -13.85
C ALA A 392 22.00 17.64 -12.86
N ASN A 393 22.38 16.75 -11.92
CA ASN A 393 23.47 17.00 -10.97
C ASN A 393 24.80 17.30 -11.66
N LEU A 394 25.17 16.53 -12.69
CA LEU A 394 26.38 16.78 -13.48
C LEU A 394 26.36 18.20 -14.07
N LEU A 395 25.26 18.60 -14.69
CA LEU A 395 25.19 19.87 -15.41
C LEU A 395 25.13 21.08 -14.47
N THR A 396 24.58 20.93 -13.26
CA THR A 396 24.40 22.05 -12.32
C THR A 396 25.46 22.14 -11.24
N ASP A 397 25.99 21.01 -10.77
CA ASP A 397 26.75 20.92 -9.52
C ASP A 397 28.22 20.51 -9.74
N TYR A 398 28.56 19.98 -10.93
CA TYR A 398 29.93 19.62 -11.30
C TYR A 398 30.60 20.71 -12.14
N PRO A 399 31.95 20.71 -12.23
CA PRO A 399 32.66 21.56 -13.17
C PRO A 399 32.20 21.32 -14.62
N PRO A 400 32.16 22.36 -15.47
CA PRO A 400 31.80 22.21 -16.87
C PRO A 400 32.63 21.13 -17.58
N GLN A 401 31.97 20.35 -18.44
CA GLN A 401 32.56 19.22 -19.17
C GLN A 401 32.07 19.21 -20.64
N PRO A 402 32.81 18.60 -21.58
CA PRO A 402 32.53 18.70 -23.02
C PRO A 402 31.68 17.56 -23.62
N TYR A 403 31.24 16.59 -22.83
CA TYR A 403 30.61 15.34 -23.27
C TYR A 403 29.10 15.45 -23.45
N VAL A 404 28.42 16.18 -22.57
CA VAL A 404 26.96 16.43 -22.62
C VAL A 404 26.64 17.84 -22.17
N SER A 405 25.51 18.36 -22.60
CA SER A 405 25.08 19.75 -22.42
C SER A 405 23.64 19.84 -21.89
N THR A 406 23.21 21.07 -21.57
CA THR A 406 21.81 21.37 -21.26
C THR A 406 20.85 20.92 -22.37
N GLN A 407 21.27 21.00 -23.63
CA GLN A 407 20.47 20.53 -24.76
C GLN A 407 20.27 19.01 -24.73
N ASP A 408 21.27 18.26 -24.28
CA ASP A 408 21.20 16.80 -24.19
C ASP A 408 20.29 16.35 -23.05
N TYR A 409 20.31 17.06 -21.91
CA TYR A 409 19.33 16.84 -20.84
C TYR A 409 17.90 17.06 -21.33
N TYR A 410 17.64 18.19 -22.00
CA TYR A 410 16.33 18.48 -22.56
C TYR A 410 15.90 17.42 -23.60
N ALA A 411 16.79 17.02 -24.50
CA ALA A 411 16.50 16.00 -25.50
C ALA A 411 16.16 14.63 -24.88
N LEU A 412 16.89 14.23 -23.83
CA LEU A 412 16.63 12.98 -23.12
C LEU A 412 15.30 13.02 -22.37
N LEU A 413 14.99 14.11 -21.67
CA LEU A 413 13.71 14.29 -20.97
C LEU A 413 12.53 14.36 -21.94
N HIS A 414 12.69 15.05 -23.08
CA HIS A 414 11.68 15.07 -24.15
C HIS A 414 11.46 13.67 -24.71
N GLY A 415 12.52 12.91 -25.00
CA GLY A 415 12.44 11.51 -25.41
C GLY A 415 11.68 10.66 -24.39
N TYR A 416 11.99 10.81 -23.10
CA TYR A 416 11.30 10.12 -22.02
C TYR A 416 9.81 10.52 -21.88
N ALA A 417 9.45 11.77 -22.18
CA ALA A 417 8.06 12.18 -22.25
C ALA A 417 7.33 11.50 -23.43
N LEU A 418 8.01 11.28 -24.56
CA LEU A 418 7.46 10.60 -25.72
C LEU A 418 7.34 9.08 -25.54
N THR A 419 8.22 8.43 -24.78
CA THR A 419 8.04 7.02 -24.42
C THR A 419 6.79 6.81 -23.57
N GLN A 420 6.36 7.83 -22.83
CA GLN A 420 5.17 7.81 -21.99
C GLN A 420 3.87 7.99 -22.76
N ARG A 421 3.72 7.25 -23.87
CA ARG A 421 2.53 7.30 -24.73
C ARG A 421 2.05 5.90 -25.11
N LYS A 422 0.74 5.76 -25.29
CA LYS A 422 0.09 4.61 -25.94
C LYS A 422 -1.01 5.14 -26.84
N ASN A 423 -0.92 4.85 -28.13
CA ASN A 423 -1.80 5.43 -29.16
C ASN A 423 -1.82 6.97 -29.15
N GLY A 424 -0.66 7.59 -28.92
CA GLY A 424 -0.50 9.04 -28.89
C GLY A 424 -1.07 9.74 -27.65
N ARG A 425 -1.55 9.00 -26.64
CA ARG A 425 -2.05 9.54 -25.36
C ARG A 425 -1.08 9.22 -24.22
N PRO A 426 -0.95 10.08 -23.20
CA PRO A 426 -0.15 9.78 -22.01
C PRO A 426 -0.48 8.41 -21.42
N TYR A 427 0.56 7.60 -21.21
CA TYR A 427 0.50 6.24 -20.69
C TYR A 427 1.90 5.78 -20.25
N VAL A 428 2.03 5.15 -19.09
CA VAL A 428 3.27 4.53 -18.60
C VAL A 428 2.99 3.07 -18.26
N ALA A 429 3.88 2.19 -18.68
CA ALA A 429 3.95 0.80 -18.24
C ALA A 429 5.40 0.46 -17.83
N GLU A 430 5.75 -0.82 -17.77
CA GLU A 430 6.99 -1.27 -17.16
C GLU A 430 8.24 -0.92 -18.00
N ALA A 431 8.26 -1.21 -19.30
CA ALA A 431 9.42 -0.92 -20.16
C ALA A 431 9.04 -0.55 -21.59
N HIS A 432 9.80 0.31 -22.25
CA HIS A 432 9.55 0.71 -23.63
C HIS A 432 10.56 0.08 -24.61
N TYR A 433 10.10 -0.33 -25.79
CA TYR A 433 11.02 -0.81 -26.82
C TYR A 433 11.85 0.38 -27.35
N PRO A 434 13.18 0.27 -27.48
CA PRO A 434 14.04 1.44 -27.73
C PRO A 434 13.96 2.01 -29.16
N ASP A 435 13.61 1.19 -30.16
CA ASP A 435 13.53 1.59 -31.58
C ASP A 435 12.09 1.56 -32.17
N GLU A 436 11.09 1.15 -31.40
CA GLU A 436 9.69 0.97 -31.83
C GLU A 436 8.78 1.68 -30.84
N ASP A 437 7.78 2.40 -31.33
CA ASP A 437 6.77 3.10 -30.51
C ASP A 437 5.77 2.11 -29.90
N ARG A 438 6.24 1.30 -28.94
CA ARG A 438 5.40 0.39 -28.17
C ARG A 438 6.01 0.03 -26.82
N TRP A 439 5.12 -0.20 -25.86
CA TRP A 439 5.45 -0.80 -24.59
C TRP A 439 5.77 -2.29 -24.72
N LEU A 440 6.72 -2.71 -23.90
CA LEU A 440 6.99 -4.08 -23.49
C LEU A 440 6.43 -4.26 -22.08
N TYR A 441 6.09 -5.50 -21.72
CA TYR A 441 5.65 -5.83 -20.36
C TYR A 441 4.44 -4.98 -19.92
N ASP A 442 3.43 -4.97 -20.80
CA ASP A 442 2.25 -4.12 -20.69
C ASP A 442 1.00 -5.02 -20.54
N SER A 443 0.78 -5.49 -19.32
CA SER A 443 -0.30 -6.40 -18.97
C SER A 443 -1.51 -5.64 -18.43
N PRO A 444 -2.72 -5.78 -19.02
CA PRO A 444 -3.91 -5.07 -18.57
C PRO A 444 -4.28 -5.37 -17.12
N GLY A 445 -4.59 -4.34 -16.34
CA GLY A 445 -4.93 -4.43 -14.91
C GLY A 445 -3.74 -4.71 -14.01
N HIS A 446 -2.52 -4.55 -14.53
CA HIS A 446 -1.27 -4.76 -13.80
C HIS A 446 -0.28 -3.64 -14.10
N SER A 447 0.12 -3.50 -15.36
CA SER A 447 1.17 -2.58 -15.79
C SER A 447 0.64 -1.18 -16.15
N ASP A 448 -0.68 -0.97 -16.19
CA ASP A 448 -1.28 0.34 -16.45
C ASP A 448 -0.88 1.34 -15.36
N ASP A 449 -0.46 2.55 -15.76
CA ASP A 449 -0.10 3.64 -14.86
C ASP A 449 0.97 3.28 -13.81
N TYR A 450 1.91 2.40 -14.20
CA TYR A 450 2.95 1.85 -13.35
C TYR A 450 3.82 2.93 -12.66
N ASN A 451 3.77 2.96 -11.34
CA ASN A 451 4.47 3.95 -10.52
C ASN A 451 5.83 3.41 -10.07
N HIS A 452 6.80 3.38 -10.99
CA HIS A 452 8.14 2.83 -10.73
C HIS A 452 9.26 3.78 -11.20
N SER A 453 9.00 5.09 -11.20
CA SER A 453 9.91 6.10 -11.77
C SER A 453 9.57 7.51 -11.31
N THR A 454 10.45 8.48 -11.54
CA THR A 454 10.19 9.92 -11.38
C THR A 454 10.06 10.60 -12.74
N PHE A 455 9.17 11.58 -12.87
CA PHE A 455 9.11 12.47 -14.03
C PHE A 455 8.92 13.92 -13.59
N ASP A 456 7.97 14.16 -12.68
CA ASP A 456 7.66 15.51 -12.22
C ASP A 456 8.83 16.12 -11.42
N ASP A 457 9.56 15.30 -10.67
CA ASP A 457 10.80 15.73 -10.01
C ASP A 457 11.87 16.18 -11.02
N LEU A 458 11.96 15.51 -12.18
CA LEU A 458 12.93 15.85 -13.23
C LEU A 458 12.56 17.17 -13.88
N VAL A 459 11.26 17.40 -14.12
CA VAL A 459 10.76 18.68 -14.64
C VAL A 459 11.04 19.81 -13.64
N LEU A 460 10.68 19.63 -12.37
CA LEU A 460 10.79 20.68 -11.35
C LEU A 460 12.25 20.96 -10.95
N SER A 461 13.01 19.91 -10.61
CA SER A 461 14.36 20.04 -10.04
C SER A 461 15.48 20.09 -11.08
N GLY A 462 15.23 19.57 -12.29
CA GLY A 462 16.18 19.55 -13.40
C GLY A 462 15.84 20.59 -14.46
N LEU A 463 14.77 20.37 -15.23
CA LEU A 463 14.40 21.21 -16.37
C LEU A 463 14.16 22.67 -15.97
N LEU A 464 13.26 22.90 -15.00
CA LEU A 464 12.97 24.22 -14.44
C LEU A 464 13.99 24.65 -13.37
N GLY A 465 14.78 23.70 -12.89
CA GLY A 465 15.97 23.95 -12.09
C GLY A 465 15.70 24.47 -10.69
N ILE A 466 14.58 24.10 -10.06
CA ILE A 466 14.33 24.38 -8.64
C ILE A 466 15.16 23.41 -7.81
N ARG A 467 16.39 23.80 -7.47
CA ARG A 467 17.35 22.95 -6.75
C ARG A 467 17.15 23.11 -5.23
N PRO A 468 16.61 22.11 -4.52
CA PRO A 468 16.36 22.22 -3.09
C PRO A 468 17.67 22.36 -2.30
N GLN A 469 17.63 23.15 -1.22
CA GLN A 469 18.78 23.44 -0.38
C GLN A 469 18.46 23.16 1.09
N GLN A 470 19.49 22.81 1.87
CA GLN A 470 19.32 22.53 3.30
C GLN A 470 19.21 23.78 4.19
N GLY A 471 19.58 24.96 3.66
CA GLY A 471 19.49 26.26 4.33
C GLY A 471 18.35 27.12 3.79
N ASP A 472 18.27 28.39 4.19
CA ASP A 472 17.12 29.27 3.95
C ASP A 472 17.08 29.93 2.55
N HIS A 473 17.41 29.17 1.50
CA HIS A 473 17.35 29.62 0.11
C HIS A 473 16.87 28.50 -0.81
N VAL A 474 16.47 28.87 -2.01
CA VAL A 474 16.32 27.96 -3.15
C VAL A 474 17.31 28.41 -4.22
N ARG A 475 17.98 27.45 -4.86
CA ARG A 475 18.82 27.73 -6.03
C ARG A 475 18.01 27.47 -7.28
N LEU A 476 17.89 28.48 -8.14
CA LEU A 476 17.27 28.36 -9.45
C LEU A 476 18.38 28.19 -10.48
N ALA A 477 18.47 27.04 -11.12
CA ALA A 477 19.45 26.72 -12.16
C ALA A 477 18.80 25.96 -13.33
N PRO A 478 17.98 26.62 -14.16
CA PRO A 478 17.20 25.95 -15.20
C PRO A 478 18.07 25.26 -16.26
N LEU A 479 17.66 24.06 -16.67
CA LEU A 479 18.26 23.29 -17.76
C LEU A 479 17.39 23.31 -19.04
N VAL A 480 16.65 24.40 -19.25
CA VAL A 480 15.86 24.60 -20.47
C VAL A 480 16.77 24.92 -21.67
N PRO A 481 16.39 24.53 -22.90
CA PRO A 481 17.18 24.88 -24.08
C PRO A 481 17.11 26.38 -24.37
N SER A 482 18.17 26.95 -24.94
CA SER A 482 18.26 28.39 -25.24
C SER A 482 17.16 28.91 -26.18
N THR A 483 16.48 28.02 -26.89
CA THR A 483 15.36 28.34 -27.79
C THR A 483 14.10 28.74 -27.02
N TRP A 484 13.88 28.26 -25.80
CA TRP A 484 12.70 28.58 -24.99
C TRP A 484 12.63 30.07 -24.64
N ASP A 485 11.54 30.70 -25.06
CA ASP A 485 11.24 32.11 -24.81
C ASP A 485 10.41 32.32 -23.54
N HIS A 486 9.70 31.29 -23.07
CA HIS A 486 8.95 31.34 -21.82
C HIS A 486 8.92 29.98 -21.11
N PHE A 487 8.67 30.02 -19.80
CA PHE A 487 8.10 28.94 -19.00
C PHE A 487 7.62 29.51 -17.66
N ALA A 488 6.71 28.82 -16.99
CA ALA A 488 6.36 29.12 -15.61
C ALA A 488 6.14 27.85 -14.80
N VAL A 489 6.47 27.94 -13.52
CA VAL A 489 6.01 27.02 -12.48
C VAL A 489 5.45 27.84 -11.32
N GLU A 490 4.22 27.52 -10.94
CA GLU A 490 3.41 28.31 -10.03
C GLU A 490 3.09 27.52 -8.75
N ASN A 491 3.21 28.20 -7.61
CA ASN A 491 2.82 27.72 -6.29
C ASN A 491 3.47 26.39 -5.85
N VAL A 492 4.77 26.24 -6.11
CA VAL A 492 5.59 25.14 -5.57
C VAL A 492 5.65 25.25 -4.04
N PRO A 493 5.23 24.23 -3.27
CA PRO A 493 5.41 24.24 -1.82
C PRO A 493 6.90 24.06 -1.50
N TYR A 494 7.53 25.11 -0.97
CA TYR A 494 8.96 25.12 -0.60
C TYR A 494 9.18 25.77 0.75
N HIS A 495 9.73 25.03 1.71
CA HIS A 495 9.93 25.43 3.11
C HIS A 495 8.68 26.07 3.75
N GLY A 496 7.50 25.53 3.45
CA GLY A 496 6.21 26.05 3.93
C GLY A 496 5.77 27.38 3.30
N ARG A 497 6.30 27.74 2.13
CA ARG A 497 5.94 28.91 1.31
C ARG A 497 5.47 28.46 -0.07
N ASN A 498 4.79 29.35 -0.79
CA ASN A 498 4.49 29.15 -2.21
C ASN A 498 5.51 29.87 -3.09
N LEU A 499 6.37 29.11 -3.76
CA LEU A 499 7.37 29.60 -4.71
C LEU A 499 6.79 29.56 -6.13
N THR A 500 6.85 30.69 -6.83
CA THR A 500 6.54 30.77 -8.27
C THR A 500 7.75 31.31 -9.01
N VAL A 501 8.10 30.68 -10.13
CA VAL A 501 9.19 31.08 -11.02
C VAL A 501 8.64 31.20 -12.43
N ALA A 502 8.81 32.36 -13.06
CA ALA A 502 8.43 32.57 -14.45
C ALA A 502 9.57 33.19 -15.25
N TRP A 503 9.91 32.59 -16.37
CA TRP A 503 10.78 33.15 -17.40
C TRP A 503 9.91 33.62 -18.56
N ASP A 504 10.08 34.86 -18.98
CA ASP A 504 9.40 35.42 -20.15
C ASP A 504 10.35 36.39 -20.85
N ARG A 505 10.93 35.97 -21.98
CA ARG A 505 12.04 36.68 -22.62
C ARG A 505 11.68 38.11 -23.02
N ASP A 506 10.45 38.34 -23.45
CA ASP A 506 9.96 39.65 -23.92
C ASP A 506 8.85 40.24 -23.05
N GLY A 507 8.31 39.47 -22.10
CA GLY A 507 7.29 39.89 -21.15
C GLY A 507 5.86 39.82 -21.69
N HIS A 508 5.64 39.22 -22.87
CA HIS A 508 4.32 39.19 -23.51
C HIS A 508 3.44 38.01 -23.07
N VAL A 509 4.03 36.90 -22.61
CA VAL A 509 3.29 35.68 -22.26
C VAL A 509 2.54 35.85 -20.94
N TYR A 510 3.25 36.16 -19.85
CA TYR A 510 2.66 36.27 -18.51
C TYR A 510 2.32 37.71 -18.11
N ARG A 511 2.77 38.70 -18.91
CA ARG A 511 2.57 40.14 -18.67
C ARG A 511 3.09 40.61 -17.31
N GLN A 512 4.17 39.99 -16.82
CA GLN A 512 4.86 40.35 -15.58
C GLN A 512 6.20 41.08 -15.82
N GLY A 513 6.47 41.49 -17.06
CA GLY A 513 7.74 42.09 -17.48
C GLY A 513 8.73 41.05 -18.03
N ALA A 514 9.67 41.52 -18.86
CA ALA A 514 10.66 40.68 -19.51
C ALA A 514 11.76 40.21 -18.53
N GLY A 515 12.11 38.93 -18.57
CA GLY A 515 13.16 38.33 -17.75
C GLY A 515 12.66 37.15 -16.89
N LEU A 516 13.50 36.72 -15.95
CA LEU A 516 13.17 35.77 -14.91
C LEU A 516 12.60 36.53 -13.71
N SER A 517 11.42 36.13 -13.25
CA SER A 517 10.74 36.70 -12.08
C SER A 517 10.41 35.60 -11.08
N VAL A 518 10.54 35.90 -9.79
CA VAL A 518 10.33 34.94 -8.70
C VAL A 518 9.45 35.55 -7.63
N TRP A 519 8.43 34.81 -7.22
CA TRP A 519 7.51 35.20 -6.15
C TRP A 519 7.57 34.22 -4.99
N LEU A 520 7.37 34.76 -3.79
CA LEU A 520 7.08 34.00 -2.58
C LEU A 520 5.75 34.48 -2.00
N ASP A 521 4.83 33.55 -1.76
CA ASP A 521 3.50 33.82 -1.20
C ASP A 521 2.76 34.92 -1.99
N GLY A 522 2.84 34.89 -3.32
CA GLY A 522 2.24 35.87 -4.22
C GLY A 522 3.00 37.20 -4.36
N LYS A 523 4.13 37.38 -3.67
CA LYS A 523 4.90 38.64 -3.69
C LYS A 523 6.18 38.48 -4.49
N LEU A 524 6.43 39.38 -5.44
CA LEU A 524 7.66 39.40 -6.22
C LEU A 524 8.85 39.67 -5.29
N VAL A 525 9.83 38.75 -5.26
CA VAL A 525 11.02 38.84 -4.40
C VAL A 525 12.33 38.93 -5.19
N HIS A 526 12.33 38.49 -6.45
CA HIS A 526 13.50 38.57 -7.32
C HIS A 526 13.09 38.80 -8.77
N HIS A 527 13.94 39.52 -9.50
CA HIS A 527 13.81 39.75 -10.93
C HIS A 527 15.19 39.93 -11.57
N GLN A 528 15.40 39.36 -12.75
CA GLN A 528 16.62 39.55 -13.55
C GLN A 528 16.33 39.43 -15.04
N SER A 529 17.09 40.13 -15.88
CA SER A 529 16.82 40.20 -17.32
C SER A 529 17.14 38.91 -18.09
N GLY A 530 18.07 38.10 -17.59
CA GLY A 530 18.54 36.88 -18.25
C GLY A 530 18.19 35.61 -17.48
N LEU A 531 18.35 34.47 -18.13
CA LEU A 531 18.12 33.15 -17.54
C LEU A 531 19.44 32.53 -17.05
N THR A 532 20.04 33.15 -16.04
CA THR A 532 21.23 32.64 -15.35
C THR A 532 20.88 32.14 -13.97
N ALA A 533 21.68 31.21 -13.43
CA ALA A 533 21.43 30.67 -12.11
C ALA A 533 21.42 31.74 -11.01
N VAL A 534 20.54 31.60 -10.02
CA VAL A 534 20.38 32.54 -8.91
C VAL A 534 19.92 31.85 -7.62
N ASP A 535 20.49 32.28 -6.49
CA ASP A 535 20.04 31.87 -5.16
C ASP A 535 19.02 32.89 -4.64
N VAL A 536 17.81 32.43 -4.34
CA VAL A 536 16.72 33.27 -3.81
C VAL A 536 16.50 32.91 -2.34
N PRO A 537 16.59 33.87 -1.41
CA PRO A 537 16.30 33.60 0.00
C PRO A 537 14.85 33.18 0.21
N VAL A 538 14.63 32.06 0.88
CA VAL A 538 13.31 31.57 1.29
C VAL A 538 13.33 31.36 2.79
N ARG A 539 12.80 32.35 3.53
CA ARG A 539 12.63 32.18 4.97
C ARG A 539 11.54 31.15 5.22
N PRO A 540 11.80 30.11 6.03
CA PRO A 540 10.80 29.10 6.33
C PRO A 540 9.46 29.71 6.75
N GLY A 541 8.40 29.22 6.13
CA GLY A 541 7.02 29.45 6.53
C GLY A 541 6.66 28.61 7.75
N LYS A 542 5.45 28.82 8.25
CA LYS A 542 4.86 27.90 9.23
C LYS A 542 4.19 26.79 8.42
N PRO A 543 4.63 25.52 8.53
CA PRO A 543 3.90 24.43 7.90
C PRO A 543 2.48 24.40 8.46
N ALA A 544 1.49 24.55 7.59
CA ALA A 544 0.08 24.34 7.92
C ALA A 544 -0.26 22.89 7.60
N GLY A 545 0.07 21.97 8.50
CA GLY A 545 -0.36 20.59 8.37
C GLY A 545 -1.85 20.46 8.72
N PRO A 546 -2.67 19.77 7.89
CA PRO A 546 -4.02 19.41 8.30
C PRO A 546 -3.98 18.50 9.54
N ALA A 547 -5.07 18.47 10.31
CA ALA A 547 -5.16 17.60 11.48
C ALA A 547 -4.97 16.12 11.08
N ARG A 548 -4.37 15.33 11.97
CA ARG A 548 -4.36 13.87 11.82
C ARG A 548 -5.80 13.34 11.71
N VAL A 549 -6.06 12.61 10.64
CA VAL A 549 -7.35 11.96 10.37
C VAL A 549 -7.13 10.48 10.07
N VAL A 550 -8.13 9.68 10.41
CA VAL A 550 -8.10 8.23 10.19
C VAL A 550 -9.38 7.80 9.51
N ASP A 551 -9.27 6.98 8.46
CA ASP A 551 -10.40 6.27 7.86
C ASP A 551 -10.63 4.95 8.58
N ASP A 552 -11.77 4.84 9.29
CA ASP A 552 -12.16 3.63 10.01
C ASP A 552 -12.82 2.57 9.10
N LEU A 553 -13.04 2.84 7.80
CA LEU A 553 -13.58 1.88 6.84
C LEU A 553 -12.50 1.17 6.01
N ALA A 554 -11.25 1.61 6.05
CA ALA A 554 -10.18 0.99 5.25
C ALA A 554 -9.89 -0.46 5.67
N ASN A 555 -9.93 -1.36 4.70
CA ASN A 555 -9.53 -2.78 4.82
C ASN A 555 -8.80 -3.24 3.54
N PRO A 556 -7.59 -2.74 3.27
CA PRO A 556 -6.79 -3.14 2.10
C PRO A 556 -6.48 -4.65 2.07
N GLY A 557 -6.42 -5.28 3.25
CA GLY A 557 -6.15 -6.72 3.38
C GLY A 557 -7.36 -7.59 3.06
N ARG A 558 -8.57 -7.02 2.93
CA ARG A 558 -9.83 -7.74 2.66
C ARG A 558 -10.08 -8.90 3.63
N THR A 559 -9.60 -8.76 4.86
CA THR A 559 -9.74 -9.78 5.91
C THR A 559 -10.51 -9.21 7.09
N GLY A 560 -11.41 -10.02 7.66
CA GLY A 560 -12.18 -9.62 8.84
C GLY A 560 -12.96 -8.33 8.64
N TYR A 561 -12.86 -7.42 9.61
CA TYR A 561 -13.55 -6.13 9.62
C TYR A 561 -12.58 -4.95 9.41
N PRO A 562 -13.05 -3.83 8.85
CA PRO A 562 -14.40 -3.61 8.30
C PRO A 562 -14.69 -4.47 7.07
N ALA A 563 -15.94 -4.94 6.93
CA ALA A 563 -16.37 -5.89 5.91
C ALA A 563 -17.44 -5.26 5.02
N ALA A 564 -17.22 -5.24 3.70
CA ALA A 564 -18.20 -4.73 2.74
C ALA A 564 -19.11 -5.84 2.20
N SER A 565 -20.37 -5.49 1.95
CA SER A 565 -21.40 -6.35 1.34
C SER A 565 -22.34 -5.51 0.47
N ALA A 566 -23.06 -6.14 -0.46
CA ALA A 566 -23.99 -5.44 -1.34
C ALA A 566 -25.24 -6.27 -1.62
N SER A 567 -26.33 -5.61 -2.05
CA SER A 567 -27.55 -6.28 -2.54
C SER A 567 -27.34 -7.06 -3.83
N TYR A 568 -26.39 -6.60 -4.65
CA TYR A 568 -25.96 -7.20 -5.90
C TYR A 568 -24.54 -6.71 -6.18
N THR A 569 -23.72 -7.58 -6.75
CA THR A 569 -22.39 -7.23 -7.25
C THR A 569 -22.23 -7.88 -8.61
N TRP A 570 -21.74 -7.10 -9.59
CA TRP A 570 -21.34 -7.69 -10.87
C TRP A 570 -20.23 -8.73 -10.65
N HIS A 571 -20.33 -9.87 -11.33
CA HIS A 571 -19.53 -11.06 -11.01
C HIS A 571 -17.99 -10.92 -11.12
N GLY A 572 -17.46 -9.87 -11.75
CA GLY A 572 -16.02 -9.58 -11.75
C GLY A 572 -15.59 -8.45 -10.79
N ASP A 573 -16.51 -7.94 -9.98
CA ASP A 573 -16.25 -6.95 -8.93
C ASP A 573 -16.39 -7.60 -7.54
N SER A 574 -15.93 -6.89 -6.51
CA SER A 574 -16.16 -7.25 -5.11
C SER A 574 -16.60 -6.00 -4.32
N PRO A 575 -17.55 -6.11 -3.37
CA PRO A 575 -17.86 -5.02 -2.45
C PRO A 575 -16.62 -4.52 -1.68
N ALA A 576 -15.66 -5.41 -1.42
CA ALA A 576 -14.44 -5.08 -0.68
C ALA A 576 -13.53 -4.09 -1.42
N ASN A 577 -13.64 -4.01 -2.76
CA ASN A 577 -12.88 -3.05 -3.56
C ASN A 577 -13.21 -1.61 -3.12
N ALA A 578 -14.45 -1.34 -2.73
CA ALA A 578 -14.86 0.01 -2.29
C ALA A 578 -14.27 0.45 -0.94
N ILE A 579 -13.57 -0.43 -0.23
CA ILE A 579 -12.93 -0.14 1.06
C ILE A 579 -11.46 -0.59 1.11
N ASP A 580 -10.85 -0.90 -0.03
CA ASP A 580 -9.48 -1.43 -0.06
C ASP A 580 -8.40 -0.33 0.04
N GLY A 581 -8.82 0.91 0.26
CA GLY A 581 -7.95 2.07 0.44
C GLY A 581 -7.57 2.77 -0.87
N GLN A 582 -7.95 2.21 -2.03
CA GLN A 582 -7.66 2.76 -3.35
C GLN A 582 -8.85 3.55 -3.88
N ASP A 583 -8.59 4.59 -4.68
CA ASP A 583 -9.63 5.40 -5.32
C ASP A 583 -9.24 5.63 -6.80
N PHE A 584 -9.65 4.70 -7.66
CA PHE A 584 -9.32 4.74 -9.10
C PHE A 584 -10.55 4.99 -9.96
N ASP A 585 -10.51 6.02 -10.79
CA ASP A 585 -11.56 6.32 -11.76
C ASP A 585 -11.34 5.69 -13.14
N LEU A 586 -10.33 4.84 -13.26
CA LEU A 586 -9.98 4.12 -14.48
C LEU A 586 -10.76 2.81 -14.64
N ASP A 587 -10.96 2.42 -15.90
CA ASP A 587 -11.55 1.12 -16.23
C ASP A 587 -10.52 -0.02 -16.16
N VAL A 588 -9.92 -0.18 -14.99
CA VAL A 588 -9.07 -1.33 -14.65
C VAL A 588 -9.89 -2.32 -13.82
N PRO A 589 -9.94 -3.61 -14.19
CA PRO A 589 -10.64 -4.61 -13.39
C PRO A 589 -10.13 -4.61 -11.94
N SER A 590 -11.01 -4.94 -10.96
CA SER A 590 -10.71 -5.17 -9.54
C SER A 590 -10.56 -3.97 -8.58
N THR A 591 -10.80 -2.72 -9.02
CA THR A 591 -10.64 -1.51 -8.17
C THR A 591 -11.96 -0.87 -7.70
N ARG A 592 -13.10 -1.49 -7.99
CA ARG A 592 -14.43 -0.89 -7.72
C ARG A 592 -15.50 -1.93 -7.42
N TRP A 593 -16.61 -1.48 -6.85
CA TRP A 593 -17.87 -2.23 -6.81
C TRP A 593 -18.86 -1.63 -7.81
N THR A 594 -19.59 -2.45 -8.57
CA THR A 594 -20.68 -1.99 -9.43
C THR A 594 -21.96 -2.83 -9.32
N SER A 595 -23.10 -2.19 -9.56
CA SER A 595 -24.42 -2.84 -9.67
C SER A 595 -24.76 -3.30 -11.10
N TYR A 596 -23.76 -3.38 -12.00
CA TYR A 596 -23.99 -3.65 -13.41
C TYR A 596 -24.65 -5.01 -13.66
N GLY A 597 -25.82 -4.99 -14.32
CA GLY A 597 -26.60 -6.21 -14.57
C GLY A 597 -27.53 -6.64 -13.43
N SER A 598 -27.66 -5.83 -12.38
CA SER A 598 -28.57 -6.09 -11.27
C SER A 598 -30.03 -6.24 -11.73
N PRO A 599 -30.78 -7.26 -11.24
CA PRO A 599 -32.22 -7.36 -11.45
C PRO A 599 -33.01 -6.50 -10.44
N ASN A 600 -32.34 -5.89 -9.47
CA ASN A 600 -32.99 -5.15 -8.39
C ASN A 600 -33.46 -3.77 -8.88
N ARG A 601 -34.54 -3.27 -8.27
CA ARG A 601 -35.00 -1.88 -8.50
C ARG A 601 -34.15 -0.85 -7.77
N SER A 602 -33.43 -1.27 -6.75
CA SER A 602 -32.56 -0.43 -5.92
C SER A 602 -31.47 -1.34 -5.37
N ASP A 603 -30.23 -0.86 -5.46
CA ASP A 603 -29.07 -1.55 -4.90
C ASP A 603 -28.43 -0.74 -3.78
N TRP A 604 -27.70 -1.44 -2.92
CA TRP A 604 -26.98 -0.86 -1.80
C TRP A 604 -25.62 -1.52 -1.63
N LEU A 605 -24.66 -0.73 -1.13
CA LEU A 605 -23.37 -1.17 -0.62
C LEU A 605 -23.32 -0.83 0.87
N ALA A 606 -23.02 -1.80 1.72
CA ALA A 606 -22.93 -1.64 3.17
C ALA A 606 -21.57 -2.08 3.70
N VAL A 607 -21.04 -1.34 4.65
CA VAL A 607 -19.82 -1.65 5.37
C VAL A 607 -20.17 -1.94 6.82
N ASP A 608 -19.89 -3.16 7.27
CA ASP A 608 -19.93 -3.54 8.68
C ASP A 608 -18.57 -3.21 9.30
N ILE A 609 -18.54 -2.30 10.27
CA ILE A 609 -17.32 -1.83 10.92
C ILE A 609 -16.85 -2.84 11.99
N GLY A 610 -17.72 -3.78 12.38
CA GLY A 610 -17.46 -4.75 13.44
C GLY A 610 -17.60 -4.13 14.83
N ALA A 611 -16.72 -3.18 15.17
CA ALA A 611 -16.81 -2.41 16.40
C ALA A 611 -17.27 -0.98 16.08
N ALA A 612 -18.17 -0.42 16.88
CA ALA A 612 -18.69 0.92 16.62
C ALA A 612 -17.58 1.99 16.64
N THR A 613 -17.68 3.00 15.77
CA THR A 613 -16.85 4.22 15.79
C THR A 613 -17.72 5.45 15.65
N ASP A 614 -17.14 6.64 15.86
CA ASP A 614 -17.81 7.92 15.64
C ASP A 614 -17.69 8.31 14.17
N VAL A 615 -18.83 8.41 13.47
CA VAL A 615 -18.90 8.83 12.07
C VAL A 615 -19.22 10.31 12.00
N SER A 616 -18.31 11.10 11.41
CA SER A 616 -18.43 12.57 11.31
C SER A 616 -18.12 13.15 9.92
N ASP A 617 -17.32 12.45 9.10
CA ASP A 617 -16.93 12.85 7.75
C ASP A 617 -16.93 11.60 6.87
N VAL A 618 -18.00 11.40 6.10
CA VAL A 618 -18.10 10.28 5.13
C VAL A 618 -17.72 10.78 3.75
N ARG A 619 -16.85 10.07 3.05
CA ARG A 619 -16.42 10.40 1.69
C ARG A 619 -16.75 9.25 0.75
N ILE A 620 -17.34 9.56 -0.39
CA ILE A 620 -17.78 8.56 -1.38
C ILE A 620 -17.31 9.00 -2.77
N SER A 621 -16.56 8.15 -3.45
CA SER A 621 -16.14 8.34 -4.83
C SER A 621 -16.93 7.39 -5.73
N PHE A 622 -17.63 7.96 -6.72
CA PHE A 622 -18.50 7.20 -7.63
C PHE A 622 -17.80 6.96 -8.96
N TYR A 623 -17.78 5.71 -9.40
CA TYR A 623 -17.24 5.31 -10.68
C TYR A 623 -18.14 5.72 -11.85
N ASP A 624 -17.56 6.17 -12.96
CA ASP A 624 -18.28 6.52 -14.19
C ASP A 624 -17.46 6.21 -15.45
N ASP A 625 -17.83 5.13 -16.15
CA ASP A 625 -17.19 4.67 -17.40
C ASP A 625 -17.68 5.43 -18.64
N GLY A 626 -18.57 6.43 -18.49
CA GLY A 626 -19.23 7.11 -19.60
C GLY A 626 -20.28 6.27 -20.34
N GLY A 627 -20.51 5.01 -19.96
CA GLY A 627 -21.38 4.03 -20.59
C GLY A 627 -22.32 3.33 -19.61
N GLY A 628 -22.07 2.05 -19.35
CA GLY A 628 -22.98 1.16 -18.61
C GLY A 628 -23.11 1.50 -17.13
N VAL A 629 -22.04 2.01 -16.52
CA VAL A 629 -21.97 2.41 -15.12
C VAL A 629 -21.72 3.91 -15.04
N ARG A 630 -22.61 4.66 -14.38
CA ARG A 630 -22.52 6.13 -14.32
C ARG A 630 -22.64 6.63 -12.89
N THR A 631 -22.16 7.85 -12.66
CA THR A 631 -22.40 8.59 -11.42
C THR A 631 -23.92 8.65 -11.14
N PRO A 632 -24.36 8.37 -9.90
CA PRO A 632 -25.78 8.41 -9.56
C PRO A 632 -26.36 9.84 -9.58
N ASP A 633 -27.67 9.97 -9.81
CA ASP A 633 -28.37 11.26 -9.68
C ASP A 633 -28.56 11.65 -8.22
N SER A 634 -28.71 10.67 -7.32
CA SER A 634 -28.81 10.88 -5.88
C SER A 634 -28.43 9.62 -5.10
N TYR A 635 -28.16 9.77 -3.81
CA TYR A 635 -27.90 8.64 -2.92
C TYR A 635 -28.45 8.89 -1.51
N ALA A 636 -28.96 7.84 -0.88
CA ALA A 636 -29.23 7.83 0.55
C ALA A 636 -28.02 7.28 1.32
N LEU A 637 -27.82 7.77 2.54
CA LEU A 637 -26.76 7.30 3.43
C LEU A 637 -27.41 6.90 4.75
N GLN A 638 -27.23 5.64 5.13
CA GLN A 638 -27.85 5.04 6.29
C GLN A 638 -26.80 4.54 7.28
N TYR A 639 -27.17 4.52 8.55
CA TYR A 639 -26.37 3.92 9.61
C TYR A 639 -27.14 2.81 10.31
N ARG A 640 -26.40 1.88 10.90
CA ARG A 640 -26.99 0.82 11.71
C ARG A 640 -27.23 1.34 13.12
N THR A 641 -28.48 1.34 13.56
CA THR A 641 -28.92 1.78 14.90
C THR A 641 -28.53 0.75 15.96
N ALA A 642 -28.63 1.11 17.25
CA ALA A 642 -28.25 0.20 18.34
C ALA A 642 -29.01 -1.14 18.33
N ASP A 643 -30.29 -1.15 17.91
CA ASP A 643 -31.11 -2.36 17.77
C ASP A 643 -30.81 -3.19 16.50
N GLY A 644 -29.95 -2.69 15.62
CA GLY A 644 -29.50 -3.40 14.42
C GLY A 644 -30.31 -3.08 13.17
N THR A 645 -31.30 -2.21 13.26
CA THR A 645 -32.04 -1.71 12.10
C THR A 645 -31.23 -0.65 11.35
N TRP A 646 -31.63 -0.36 10.11
CA TRP A 646 -31.01 0.69 9.29
C TRP A 646 -31.90 1.93 9.29
N ALA A 647 -31.31 3.09 9.54
CA ALA A 647 -31.99 4.38 9.49
C ALA A 647 -31.16 5.40 8.68
N GLU A 648 -31.82 6.41 8.13
CA GLU A 648 -31.15 7.54 7.46
C GLU A 648 -30.18 8.23 8.42
N LEU A 649 -28.97 8.52 7.94
CA LEU A 649 -27.96 9.23 8.72
C LEU A 649 -28.45 10.66 8.99
N PRO A 650 -28.60 11.11 10.25
CA PRO A 650 -29.11 12.44 10.56
C PRO A 650 -28.05 13.53 10.32
N GLY A 651 -28.48 14.80 10.25
CA GLY A 651 -27.57 15.95 10.35
C GLY A 651 -26.52 16.06 9.23
N GLN A 652 -26.87 15.58 8.03
CA GLN A 652 -25.96 15.56 6.87
C GLN A 652 -25.79 16.97 6.26
N HIS A 653 -24.54 17.36 6.02
CA HIS A 653 -24.16 18.47 5.15
C HIS A 653 -23.31 17.93 4.01
N ARG A 654 -23.83 18.02 2.78
CA ARG A 654 -23.23 17.41 1.58
C ARG A 654 -22.50 18.44 0.72
N ASP A 655 -21.32 18.06 0.24
CA ASP A 655 -20.57 18.78 -0.78
C ASP A 655 -19.97 17.77 -1.78
N PRO A 656 -20.37 17.80 -3.06
CA PRO A 656 -21.43 18.64 -3.64
C PRO A 656 -22.83 18.30 -3.10
N GLY A 657 -23.80 19.21 -3.28
CA GLY A 657 -25.18 18.97 -2.84
C GLY A 657 -25.90 17.81 -3.55
N ALA A 658 -25.43 17.45 -4.75
CA ALA A 658 -25.79 16.26 -5.50
C ALA A 658 -24.53 15.69 -6.18
N PRO A 659 -24.46 14.38 -6.47
CA PRO A 659 -23.27 13.78 -7.07
C PRO A 659 -22.86 14.43 -8.39
N VAL A 660 -21.56 14.59 -8.57
CA VAL A 660 -20.95 15.12 -9.79
C VAL A 660 -19.85 14.16 -10.23
N ARG A 661 -19.81 13.84 -11.52
CA ARG A 661 -18.79 12.97 -12.12
C ARG A 661 -17.38 13.48 -11.80
N GLY A 662 -16.50 12.58 -11.38
CA GLY A 662 -15.11 12.90 -11.06
C GLY A 662 -14.96 13.85 -9.88
N LYS A 663 -15.93 13.90 -8.95
CA LYS A 663 -15.79 14.64 -7.68
C LYS A 663 -16.14 13.73 -6.51
N PRO A 664 -15.29 13.69 -5.45
CA PRO A 664 -15.64 12.99 -4.23
C PRO A 664 -16.84 13.66 -3.57
N ASN A 665 -17.73 12.85 -2.98
CA ASN A 665 -18.91 13.29 -2.27
C ASN A 665 -18.61 13.28 -0.78
N ARG A 666 -18.45 14.46 -0.20
CA ARG A 666 -18.19 14.63 1.23
C ARG A 666 -19.50 14.88 1.98
N VAL A 667 -19.74 14.11 3.03
CA VAL A 667 -20.91 14.24 3.91
C VAL A 667 -20.42 14.46 5.34
N LEU A 668 -20.54 15.69 5.81
CA LEU A 668 -20.30 16.03 7.20
C LEU A 668 -21.55 15.71 8.04
N VAL A 669 -21.35 15.09 9.20
CA VAL A 669 -22.43 14.60 10.07
C VAL A 669 -22.34 15.31 11.41
N GLN A 670 -23.36 16.10 11.74
CA GLN A 670 -23.37 16.89 12.98
C GLN A 670 -24.71 16.75 13.74
N PRO A 671 -24.69 16.28 15.00
CA PRO A 671 -23.53 15.75 15.73
C PRO A 671 -23.03 14.41 15.13
N PRO A 672 -21.77 14.01 15.38
CA PRO A 672 -21.25 12.71 14.98
C PRO A 672 -22.14 11.55 15.46
N VAL A 673 -22.28 10.51 14.64
CA VAL A 673 -23.11 9.34 14.93
C VAL A 673 -22.23 8.15 15.25
N ARG A 674 -22.41 7.56 16.43
CA ARG A 674 -21.74 6.32 16.80
C ARG A 674 -22.47 5.12 16.21
N THR A 675 -21.82 4.37 15.33
CA THR A 675 -22.41 3.21 14.66
C THR A 675 -21.35 2.16 14.34
N ASP A 676 -21.78 0.92 14.16
CA ASP A 676 -21.00 -0.21 13.68
C ASP A 676 -21.33 -0.57 12.23
N GLY A 677 -22.13 0.22 11.51
CA GLY A 677 -22.43 -0.05 10.11
C GLY A 677 -22.88 1.19 9.34
N LEU A 678 -22.40 1.31 8.10
CA LEU A 678 -22.81 2.35 7.16
C LEU A 678 -23.31 1.71 5.86
N ARG A 679 -24.30 2.32 5.21
CA ARG A 679 -24.89 1.82 3.97
C ARG A 679 -25.20 2.95 3.01
N VAL A 680 -24.69 2.84 1.78
CA VAL A 680 -24.94 3.75 0.66
C VAL A 680 -25.99 3.12 -0.25
N LEU A 681 -27.02 3.90 -0.63
CA LEU A 681 -28.05 3.50 -1.59
C LEU A 681 -28.04 4.50 -2.76
N PRO A 682 -27.16 4.29 -3.76
CA PRO A 682 -27.10 5.14 -4.94
C PRO A 682 -28.28 4.84 -5.87
N SER A 683 -28.76 5.88 -6.55
CA SER A 683 -29.91 5.77 -7.45
C SER A 683 -29.71 6.64 -8.69
N ARG A 684 -30.19 6.11 -9.81
CA ARG A 684 -30.32 6.84 -11.08
C ARG A 684 -31.79 6.88 -11.48
N VAL A 685 -32.23 8.03 -12.01
CA VAL A 685 -33.61 8.26 -12.48
C VAL A 685 -33.94 7.34 -13.66
N ASP A 686 -32.94 7.00 -14.48
CA ASP A 686 -33.08 6.09 -15.61
C ASP A 686 -33.03 4.60 -15.22
N GLY A 687 -32.74 4.28 -13.96
CA GLY A 687 -32.59 2.91 -13.46
C GLY A 687 -31.31 2.20 -13.93
N GLY A 688 -30.34 2.93 -14.48
CA GLY A 688 -29.05 2.36 -14.90
C GLY A 688 -28.14 1.98 -13.74
N ALA A 689 -27.03 1.31 -14.05
CA ALA A 689 -26.08 0.83 -13.04
C ALA A 689 -25.22 1.96 -12.45
N VAL A 690 -24.74 1.74 -11.23
CA VAL A 690 -23.92 2.65 -10.45
C VAL A 690 -22.66 1.91 -9.96
N GLY A 691 -21.59 2.65 -9.69
CA GLY A 691 -20.36 2.09 -9.16
C GLY A 691 -19.73 2.99 -8.11
N ILE A 692 -18.97 2.37 -7.21
CA ILE A 692 -18.25 3.05 -6.13
C ILE A 692 -16.82 2.53 -6.10
N THR A 693 -15.87 3.46 -6.17
CA THR A 693 -14.43 3.20 -6.07
C THR A 693 -13.98 3.24 -4.62
N ALA A 694 -14.50 4.18 -3.82
CA ALA A 694 -14.18 4.32 -2.41
C ALA A 694 -15.39 4.76 -1.56
N VAL A 695 -15.53 4.15 -0.37
CA VAL A 695 -16.37 4.61 0.74
C VAL A 695 -15.51 4.69 1.99
N GLN A 696 -15.39 5.88 2.56
CA GLN A 696 -14.51 6.17 3.68
C GLN A 696 -15.28 6.86 4.81
N ALA A 697 -14.88 6.63 6.06
CA ALA A 697 -15.37 7.36 7.23
C ALA A 697 -14.21 7.90 8.05
N TRP A 698 -13.94 9.19 7.88
CA TRP A 698 -12.83 9.88 8.50
C TRP A 698 -13.20 10.44 9.87
N ARG A 699 -12.33 10.24 10.86
CA ARG A 699 -12.36 10.94 12.15
C ARG A 699 -11.08 11.72 12.39
N ALA A 700 -11.20 12.88 13.01
CA ALA A 700 -10.06 13.66 13.46
C ALA A 700 -9.54 13.12 14.80
N GLU A 701 -8.25 12.81 14.85
CA GLU A 701 -7.57 12.39 16.06
C GLU A 701 -7.03 13.58 16.85
N ASP A 702 -6.89 13.38 18.17
CA ASP A 702 -6.14 14.27 19.03
C ASP A 702 -4.67 13.84 19.06
N GLU A 703 -3.80 14.58 18.37
CA GLU A 703 -2.35 14.34 18.30
C GLU A 703 -1.65 14.45 19.67
N GLN A 704 -2.32 15.02 20.68
CA GLN A 704 -1.79 15.11 22.03
C GLN A 704 -2.14 13.88 22.88
N LEU A 705 -2.84 12.90 22.31
CA LEU A 705 -3.34 11.71 22.99
C LEU A 705 -2.75 10.45 22.36
N ASP A 706 -2.13 9.61 23.19
CA ASP A 706 -1.68 8.27 22.86
C ASP A 706 -2.64 7.29 23.55
N VAL A 707 -3.33 6.49 22.73
CA VAL A 707 -4.29 5.47 23.17
C VAL A 707 -3.71 4.13 22.78
N ARG A 708 -3.64 3.19 23.73
CA ARG A 708 -3.08 1.86 23.49
C ARG A 708 -3.96 0.78 24.08
N LEU A 709 -4.26 -0.25 23.30
CA LEU A 709 -4.66 -1.56 23.80
C LEU A 709 -3.42 -2.45 23.94
N GLN A 710 -3.56 -3.61 24.58
CA GLN A 710 -2.50 -4.60 24.65
C GLN A 710 -2.05 -5.04 23.24
N ASP A 711 -0.76 -5.34 23.11
CA ASP A 711 -0.18 -5.74 21.83
C ASP A 711 -0.62 -7.14 21.40
N GLY A 712 -0.83 -7.31 20.10
CA GLY A 712 -1.11 -8.60 19.46
C GLY A 712 -2.57 -9.06 19.57
N PRO A 713 -2.97 -10.03 18.74
CA PRO A 713 -4.34 -10.55 18.76
C PRO A 713 -4.67 -11.23 20.09
N VAL A 714 -5.94 -11.16 20.49
CA VAL A 714 -6.41 -11.71 21.76
C VAL A 714 -7.26 -12.95 21.51
N SER A 715 -6.85 -14.08 22.06
CA SER A 715 -7.62 -15.33 21.96
C SER A 715 -8.83 -15.29 22.89
N VAL A 716 -10.00 -15.61 22.36
CA VAL A 716 -11.27 -15.67 23.10
C VAL A 716 -11.90 -17.04 22.91
N ARG A 717 -12.38 -17.67 23.99
CA ARG A 717 -13.25 -18.85 23.88
C ARG A 717 -14.72 -18.40 23.95
N PRO A 718 -15.61 -18.96 23.12
CA PRO A 718 -17.03 -18.62 23.16
C PRO A 718 -17.60 -18.74 24.58
N GLY A 719 -18.35 -17.71 25.02
CA GLY A 719 -18.98 -17.68 26.34
C GLY A 719 -18.02 -17.46 27.53
N GLN A 720 -16.69 -17.46 27.31
CA GLN A 720 -15.70 -17.23 28.36
C GLN A 720 -15.25 -15.78 28.37
N ALA A 721 -15.05 -15.27 29.58
CA ALA A 721 -14.61 -13.91 29.80
C ALA A 721 -13.07 -13.83 29.85
N ILE A 722 -12.50 -12.85 29.17
CA ILE A 722 -11.07 -12.53 29.21
C ILE A 722 -10.84 -11.14 29.82
N GLU A 723 -9.66 -10.89 30.39
CA GLU A 723 -9.24 -9.55 30.81
C GLU A 723 -8.48 -8.88 29.67
N LEU A 724 -8.93 -7.70 29.26
CA LEU A 724 -8.29 -6.85 28.27
C LEU A 724 -7.76 -5.59 28.95
N SER A 725 -6.50 -5.25 28.68
CA SER A 725 -5.87 -4.04 29.23
C SER A 725 -5.62 -3.00 28.15
N GLY A 726 -5.63 -1.74 28.55
CA GLY A 726 -5.23 -0.60 27.73
C GLY A 726 -4.66 0.53 28.57
N SER A 727 -4.17 1.57 27.92
CA SER A 727 -3.67 2.77 28.57
C SER A 727 -3.96 4.02 27.74
N ILE A 728 -4.06 5.14 28.45
CA ILE A 728 -4.21 6.46 27.83
C ILE A 728 -3.12 7.35 28.39
N ARG A 729 -2.38 8.02 27.52
CA ARG A 729 -1.39 9.02 27.90
C ARG A 729 -1.63 10.29 27.09
N SER A 730 -1.43 11.44 27.71
CA SER A 730 -1.49 12.72 26.99
C SER A 730 -0.21 13.53 27.17
N SER A 731 0.13 14.34 26.17
CA SER A 731 1.19 15.35 26.27
C SER A 731 0.71 16.66 26.92
N ARG A 732 -0.61 16.82 27.13
CA ARG A 732 -1.21 18.01 27.77
C ARG A 732 -2.27 17.64 28.80
N ALA A 733 -2.68 18.63 29.59
CA ALA A 733 -3.80 18.47 30.52
C ALA A 733 -5.11 18.57 29.75
N MET A 734 -5.95 17.56 29.85
CA MET A 734 -7.21 17.47 29.12
C MET A 734 -8.21 16.57 29.84
N THR A 735 -9.47 16.63 29.44
CA THR A 735 -10.51 15.70 29.90
C THR A 735 -10.88 14.79 28.74
N VAL A 736 -10.95 13.48 29.00
CA VAL A 736 -11.26 12.47 27.99
C VAL A 736 -12.37 11.55 28.47
N ARG A 737 -13.06 10.86 27.56
CA ARG A 737 -14.05 9.82 27.84
C ARG A 737 -13.67 8.53 27.09
N PRO A 738 -13.11 7.52 27.76
CA PRO A 738 -12.85 6.23 27.15
C PRO A 738 -14.12 5.37 27.03
N ALA A 739 -14.21 4.62 25.93
CA ALA A 739 -15.23 3.60 25.70
C ALA A 739 -14.59 2.40 24.98
N LEU A 740 -14.86 1.19 25.47
CA LEU A 740 -14.52 -0.03 24.74
C LEU A 740 -15.72 -0.41 23.87
N THR A 741 -15.56 -0.32 22.56
CA THR A 741 -16.56 -0.71 21.57
C THR A 741 -16.26 -2.11 21.06
N LEU A 742 -17.30 -2.93 20.96
CA LEU A 742 -17.20 -4.35 20.67
C LEU A 742 -18.13 -4.74 19.52
N PRO A 743 -17.95 -5.93 18.93
CA PRO A 743 -18.92 -6.53 18.04
C PRO A 743 -20.28 -6.73 18.70
N ARG A 744 -21.34 -6.74 17.90
CA ARG A 744 -22.71 -6.98 18.40
C ARG A 744 -22.80 -8.28 19.18
N GLY A 745 -23.52 -8.23 20.30
CA GLY A 745 -23.69 -9.37 21.21
C GLY A 745 -22.54 -9.58 22.20
N TRP A 746 -21.34 -9.05 21.92
CA TRP A 746 -20.23 -9.11 22.88
C TRP A 746 -20.47 -8.13 24.03
N THR A 747 -19.91 -8.46 25.19
CA THR A 747 -20.06 -7.65 26.41
C THR A 747 -18.71 -7.22 26.95
N ALA A 748 -18.65 -5.99 27.47
CA ALA A 748 -17.50 -5.45 28.20
C ALA A 748 -17.95 -4.96 29.56
N GLN A 749 -17.29 -5.43 30.61
CA GLN A 749 -17.45 -4.91 31.96
C GLN A 749 -16.16 -4.16 32.37
N PRO A 750 -16.19 -2.84 32.58
CA PRO A 750 -15.03 -2.11 33.05
C PRO A 750 -14.63 -2.57 34.46
N MET A 751 -13.32 -2.76 34.66
CA MET A 751 -12.70 -3.18 35.93
C MET A 751 -11.96 -2.03 36.63
N GLY A 752 -12.08 -0.82 36.08
CA GLY A 752 -11.39 0.39 36.52
C GLY A 752 -12.25 1.64 36.35
N PRO A 753 -11.66 2.84 36.28
CA PRO A 753 -12.41 4.08 36.24
C PRO A 753 -13.30 4.16 34.99
N VAL A 754 -14.55 4.61 35.19
CA VAL A 754 -15.58 4.81 34.16
C VAL A 754 -15.95 6.28 34.06
N GLY A 755 -16.35 6.74 32.88
CA GLY A 755 -16.78 8.12 32.64
C GLY A 755 -15.64 9.07 32.27
N ASP A 756 -15.80 10.36 32.59
CA ASP A 756 -14.87 11.42 32.20
C ASP A 756 -13.60 11.39 33.08
N LEU A 757 -12.44 11.31 32.45
CA LEU A 757 -11.13 11.22 33.09
C LEU A 757 -10.32 12.49 32.81
N ARG A 758 -9.76 13.07 33.86
CA ARG A 758 -8.85 14.22 33.74
C ARG A 758 -7.42 13.72 33.64
N LEU A 759 -6.79 13.92 32.49
CA LEU A 759 -5.43 13.48 32.21
C LEU A 759 -4.42 14.51 32.68
N THR A 760 -3.31 14.01 33.25
CA THR A 760 -2.13 14.81 33.59
C THR A 760 -1.05 14.53 32.54
N PRO A 761 -0.38 15.57 32.00
CA PRO A 761 0.67 15.38 31.00
C PRO A 761 1.70 14.32 31.40
N GLY A 762 2.04 13.43 30.48
CA GLY A 762 3.07 12.42 30.61
C GLY A 762 2.72 11.22 31.51
N ARG A 763 1.66 11.28 32.34
CA ARG A 763 1.27 10.20 33.26
C ARG A 763 0.23 9.27 32.60
N PRO A 764 0.56 8.01 32.32
CA PRO A 764 -0.40 7.07 31.75
C PRO A 764 -1.50 6.70 32.75
N VAL A 765 -2.71 6.54 32.25
CA VAL A 765 -3.88 6.03 32.99
C VAL A 765 -4.20 4.62 32.47
N PRO A 766 -4.03 3.56 33.30
CA PRO A 766 -4.36 2.21 32.89
C PRO A 766 -5.89 2.00 32.90
N LEU A 767 -6.37 1.25 31.91
CA LEU A 767 -7.76 0.84 31.76
C LEU A 767 -7.84 -0.67 31.62
N ARG A 768 -8.92 -1.25 32.15
CA ARG A 768 -9.14 -2.71 32.13
C ARG A 768 -10.60 -3.05 31.96
N TRP A 769 -10.86 -4.08 31.17
CA TRP A 769 -12.19 -4.61 30.94
C TRP A 769 -12.19 -6.12 31.01
N ARG A 770 -13.31 -6.68 31.44
CA ARG A 770 -13.66 -8.07 31.22
C ARG A 770 -14.51 -8.15 29.96
N VAL A 771 -14.01 -8.83 28.93
CA VAL A 771 -14.67 -8.97 27.62
C VAL A 771 -15.15 -10.40 27.43
N THR A 772 -16.38 -10.58 26.99
CA THR A 772 -16.98 -11.91 26.75
C THR A 772 -17.63 -11.95 25.37
N ALA A 773 -17.24 -12.92 24.54
CA ALA A 773 -17.92 -13.25 23.29
C ALA A 773 -19.17 -14.10 23.55
N PRO A 774 -20.25 -13.97 22.75
CA PRO A 774 -21.39 -14.89 22.80
C PRO A 774 -20.98 -16.36 22.70
N ALA A 775 -21.69 -17.24 23.40
CA ALA A 775 -21.40 -18.68 23.42
C ALA A 775 -21.60 -19.36 22.05
N ASP A 776 -22.44 -18.78 21.20
CA ASP A 776 -22.73 -19.20 19.83
C ASP A 776 -21.83 -18.53 18.78
N THR A 777 -20.81 -17.76 19.20
CA THR A 777 -19.89 -17.14 18.25
C THR A 777 -19.12 -18.24 17.49
N PRO A 778 -19.14 -18.23 16.14
CA PRO A 778 -18.39 -19.21 15.36
C PRO A 778 -16.90 -19.16 15.69
N VAL A 779 -16.31 -20.33 15.82
CA VAL A 779 -14.87 -20.48 16.01
C VAL A 779 -14.14 -20.00 14.75
N GLY A 780 -13.02 -19.30 14.94
CA GLY A 780 -12.25 -18.62 13.90
C GLY A 780 -12.78 -17.23 13.52
N THR A 781 -13.84 -16.76 14.17
CA THR A 781 -14.27 -15.36 14.04
C THR A 781 -13.15 -14.43 14.49
N ARG A 782 -12.69 -13.56 13.59
CA ARG A 782 -11.80 -12.43 13.90
C ARG A 782 -12.65 -11.17 14.03
N ALA A 783 -12.66 -10.59 15.22
CA ALA A 783 -13.53 -9.48 15.54
C ALA A 783 -12.74 -8.31 16.13
N PRO A 784 -12.96 -7.07 15.68
CA PRO A 784 -12.25 -5.92 16.20
C PRO A 784 -12.75 -5.59 17.61
N VAL A 785 -11.83 -5.29 18.51
CA VAL A 785 -12.11 -4.67 19.80
C VAL A 785 -11.42 -3.32 19.81
N ARG A 786 -12.20 -2.24 19.90
CA ARG A 786 -11.70 -0.87 19.76
C ARG A 786 -11.82 -0.12 21.08
N LEU A 787 -10.73 0.48 21.52
CA LEU A 787 -10.71 1.47 22.59
C LEU A 787 -10.83 2.85 21.94
N LEU A 788 -12.00 3.46 22.04
CA LEU A 788 -12.29 4.78 21.52
C LEU A 788 -12.25 5.80 22.67
N VAL A 789 -11.43 6.84 22.52
CA VAL A 789 -11.26 7.88 23.55
C VAL A 789 -11.63 9.23 22.98
N SER A 790 -12.73 9.80 23.45
CA SER A 790 -13.18 11.12 23.04
C SER A 790 -12.53 12.21 23.88
N THR A 791 -11.84 13.16 23.24
CA THR A 791 -11.39 14.39 23.90
C THR A 791 -12.59 15.31 24.11
N LEU A 792 -12.74 15.83 25.32
CA LEU A 792 -13.87 16.66 25.72
C LEU A 792 -13.47 18.13 25.85
N ASP A 793 -14.26 19.01 25.22
CA ASP A 793 -14.23 20.45 25.46
C ASP A 793 -15.55 20.88 26.12
N HIS A 794 -15.47 21.47 27.31
CA HIS A 794 -16.63 21.82 28.15
C HIS A 794 -17.67 20.68 28.28
N GLY A 795 -17.21 19.43 28.32
CA GLY A 795 -18.05 18.21 28.42
C GLY A 795 -18.56 17.64 27.10
N THR A 796 -18.30 18.32 25.97
CA THR A 796 -18.71 17.89 24.63
C THR A 796 -17.54 17.22 23.89
N PRO A 797 -17.73 16.04 23.28
CA PRO A 797 -16.72 15.43 22.41
C PRO A 797 -16.35 16.35 21.24
N VAL A 798 -15.06 16.59 21.03
CA VAL A 798 -14.54 17.40 19.91
C VAL A 798 -13.61 16.63 18.98
N ARG A 799 -12.96 15.57 19.48
CA ARG A 799 -12.09 14.66 18.72
C ARG A 799 -12.18 13.26 19.33
N SER A 800 -11.84 12.24 18.56
CA SER A 800 -11.77 10.87 19.05
C SER A 800 -10.52 10.18 18.51
N THR A 801 -9.63 9.76 19.41
CA THR A 801 -8.46 8.90 19.10
C THR A 801 -8.80 7.47 19.50
N ALA A 802 -8.36 6.49 18.73
CA ALA A 802 -8.67 5.09 19.01
C ALA A 802 -7.48 4.18 18.79
N ASP A 803 -7.51 3.04 19.46
CA ASP A 803 -6.67 1.89 19.14
C ASP A 803 -7.54 0.64 18.99
N LEU A 804 -7.05 -0.34 18.25
CA LEU A 804 -7.81 -1.53 17.88
C LEU A 804 -6.94 -2.78 18.02
N VAL A 805 -7.52 -3.80 18.64
CA VAL A 805 -6.93 -5.14 18.68
C VAL A 805 -7.90 -6.14 18.05
N GLN A 806 -7.38 -7.16 17.38
CA GLN A 806 -8.18 -8.25 16.84
C GLN A 806 -8.40 -9.31 17.91
N ALA A 807 -9.65 -9.62 18.23
CA ALA A 807 -10.01 -10.79 19.02
C ALA A 807 -10.25 -11.97 18.09
N GLU A 808 -9.55 -13.08 18.29
CA GLU A 808 -9.74 -14.32 17.54
C GLU A 808 -10.46 -15.34 18.43
N VAL A 809 -11.62 -15.82 17.97
CA VAL A 809 -12.34 -16.89 18.65
C VAL A 809 -11.64 -18.21 18.38
N VAL A 810 -10.93 -18.76 19.37
CA VAL A 810 -10.05 -19.92 19.17
C VAL A 810 -10.78 -21.26 19.28
N PHE A 811 -10.29 -22.26 18.55
CA PHE A 811 -10.75 -23.63 18.66
C PHE A 811 -10.14 -24.33 19.88
N ASP A 812 -10.99 -24.96 20.68
CA ASP A 812 -10.59 -25.98 21.66
C ASP A 812 -11.52 -27.18 21.53
N PRO A 813 -11.00 -28.39 21.20
CA PRO A 813 -11.79 -29.61 21.13
C PRO A 813 -12.60 -29.90 22.41
N ALA A 814 -12.14 -29.42 23.58
CA ALA A 814 -12.86 -29.59 24.84
C ALA A 814 -14.20 -28.83 24.87
N ASP A 815 -14.38 -27.81 24.02
CA ASP A 815 -15.67 -27.13 23.84
C ASP A 815 -16.68 -27.96 23.01
N PHE A 816 -16.22 -29.06 22.41
CA PHE A 816 -17.00 -29.98 21.59
C PHE A 816 -17.14 -31.32 22.34
N GLY A 817 -17.83 -31.31 23.47
CA GLY A 817 -17.88 -32.45 24.40
C GLY A 817 -18.71 -33.66 23.97
N THR A 818 -19.39 -33.62 22.81
CA THR A 818 -20.28 -34.71 22.37
C THR A 818 -19.63 -35.53 21.24
N PRO A 819 -19.15 -36.77 21.48
CA PRO A 819 -18.59 -37.60 20.42
C PRO A 819 -19.67 -38.06 19.44
N VAL A 820 -19.39 -37.93 18.14
CA VAL A 820 -20.30 -38.29 17.04
C VAL A 820 -19.76 -39.50 16.27
N TRP A 821 -18.46 -39.51 16.00
CA TRP A 821 -17.75 -40.59 15.31
C TRP A 821 -16.31 -40.64 15.80
N ASP A 822 -15.74 -41.83 15.93
CA ASP A 822 -14.38 -42.01 16.41
C ASP A 822 -13.83 -43.34 15.88
N ASP A 823 -12.83 -43.26 15.02
CA ASP A 823 -12.25 -44.40 14.31
C ASP A 823 -10.72 -44.33 14.44
N ASP A 824 -10.16 -45.27 15.19
CA ASP A 824 -8.72 -45.48 15.36
C ASP A 824 -8.14 -46.46 14.34
N PHE A 825 -8.94 -46.87 13.35
CA PHE A 825 -8.60 -47.79 12.27
C PHE A 825 -8.03 -49.15 12.71
N SER A 826 -8.25 -49.56 13.97
CA SER A 826 -7.74 -50.82 14.53
C SER A 826 -8.59 -52.05 14.17
N GLY A 827 -9.86 -51.87 13.83
CA GLY A 827 -10.77 -52.91 13.34
C GLY A 827 -11.09 -52.73 11.85
N ASN A 828 -11.84 -53.67 11.23
CA ASN A 828 -12.24 -53.66 9.80
C ASN A 828 -13.27 -52.56 9.43
N GLN A 829 -12.97 -51.32 9.83
CA GLN A 829 -13.82 -50.14 9.86
C GLN A 829 -13.87 -49.36 8.55
N LEU A 830 -13.21 -49.80 7.47
CA LEU A 830 -13.33 -49.12 6.16
C LEU A 830 -14.65 -49.43 5.42
N LYS A 831 -15.24 -50.61 5.65
CA LYS A 831 -16.47 -51.04 4.96
C LYS A 831 -17.69 -50.11 5.11
N PRO A 832 -17.90 -49.44 6.25
CA PRO A 832 -19.00 -48.50 6.43
C PRO A 832 -18.84 -47.15 5.70
N TYR A 833 -17.62 -46.74 5.32
CA TYR A 833 -17.42 -45.45 4.64
C TYR A 833 -17.95 -45.50 3.21
N ARG A 834 -18.55 -44.40 2.74
CA ARG A 834 -18.80 -44.22 1.30
C ARG A 834 -17.53 -43.65 0.67
N ILE A 835 -16.94 -44.38 -0.27
CA ILE A 835 -15.64 -44.03 -0.87
C ILE A 835 -15.84 -43.72 -2.36
N GLY A 836 -15.35 -42.55 -2.80
CA GLY A 836 -15.38 -42.12 -4.19
C GLY A 836 -14.07 -41.51 -4.65
N ALA A 837 -13.78 -41.58 -5.95
CA ALA A 837 -12.61 -40.97 -6.58
C ALA A 837 -12.90 -39.49 -6.95
N ARG A 838 -11.86 -38.65 -7.00
CA ARG A 838 -11.96 -37.22 -7.35
C ARG A 838 -10.95 -36.84 -8.44
N PHE A 839 -11.08 -35.66 -9.05
CA PHE A 839 -10.14 -35.09 -10.02
C PHE A 839 -9.93 -35.93 -11.31
N GLY A 840 -10.81 -36.90 -11.58
CA GLY A 840 -10.60 -37.90 -12.64
C GLY A 840 -9.50 -38.91 -12.31
N GLU A 841 -9.06 -38.99 -11.05
CA GLU A 841 -8.02 -39.88 -10.55
C GLU A 841 -8.63 -41.17 -9.97
N PRO A 842 -7.91 -42.31 -10.02
CA PRO A 842 -8.35 -43.55 -9.37
C PRO A 842 -8.22 -43.48 -7.84
N VAL A 843 -9.05 -44.24 -7.14
CA VAL A 843 -8.94 -44.46 -5.68
C VAL A 843 -7.59 -45.14 -5.35
N PRO A 844 -6.80 -44.65 -4.38
CA PRO A 844 -5.58 -45.32 -3.92
C PRO A 844 -5.91 -46.67 -3.26
N GLU A 845 -4.91 -47.53 -3.11
CA GLU A 845 -5.08 -48.76 -2.33
C GLU A 845 -5.22 -48.41 -0.85
N LEU A 846 -6.43 -48.62 -0.31
CA LEU A 846 -6.75 -48.38 1.09
C LEU A 846 -6.69 -49.69 1.87
N SER A 847 -5.86 -49.72 2.91
CA SER A 847 -5.73 -50.86 3.81
C SER A 847 -5.59 -50.39 5.25
N GLN A 848 -5.74 -51.31 6.20
CA GLN A 848 -5.48 -51.05 7.61
C GLN A 848 -4.28 -51.88 8.04
N ALA A 849 -3.26 -51.23 8.57
CA ALA A 849 -2.04 -51.88 9.04
C ALA A 849 -1.53 -51.16 10.29
N ASP A 850 -1.09 -51.95 11.29
CA ASP A 850 -0.53 -51.45 12.55
C ASP A 850 -1.41 -50.39 13.25
N GLY A 851 -2.73 -50.62 13.27
CA GLY A 851 -3.70 -49.73 13.90
C GLY A 851 -3.76 -48.35 13.25
N ALA A 852 -3.70 -48.28 11.92
CA ALA A 852 -3.82 -47.06 11.14
C ALA A 852 -4.43 -47.33 9.76
N LEU A 853 -5.03 -46.30 9.17
CA LEU A 853 -5.42 -46.28 7.77
C LEU A 853 -4.18 -45.97 6.91
N VAL A 854 -3.87 -46.86 5.96
CA VAL A 854 -2.79 -46.71 5.01
C VAL A 854 -3.35 -46.54 3.60
N ALA A 855 -3.07 -45.41 2.98
CA ALA A 855 -3.31 -45.17 1.56
C ALA A 855 -1.99 -45.32 0.78
N SER A 856 -1.97 -46.23 -0.19
CA SER A 856 -0.82 -46.50 -1.05
C SER A 856 -1.14 -46.20 -2.51
N ALA A 857 -0.23 -45.56 -3.22
CA ALA A 857 -0.38 -45.30 -4.65
C ALA A 857 0.96 -45.43 -5.39
N SER A 858 0.89 -45.83 -6.66
CA SER A 858 2.00 -45.87 -7.61
C SER A 858 1.84 -44.86 -8.77
N ARG A 859 0.72 -44.16 -8.78
CA ARG A 859 0.37 -43.05 -9.68
C ARG A 859 -0.61 -42.14 -8.95
N GLN A 860 -0.81 -40.93 -9.48
CA GLN A 860 -1.73 -39.96 -8.90
C GLN A 860 -3.12 -40.54 -8.69
N SER A 861 -3.55 -40.46 -7.43
CA SER A 861 -4.75 -41.09 -6.90
C SER A 861 -5.40 -40.18 -5.87
N SER A 862 -6.74 -40.20 -5.82
CA SER A 862 -7.49 -39.55 -4.76
C SER A 862 -8.69 -40.34 -4.32
N ALA A 863 -9.08 -40.12 -3.06
CA ALA A 863 -10.31 -40.63 -2.50
C ALA A 863 -10.97 -39.59 -1.59
N VAL A 864 -12.30 -39.60 -1.56
CA VAL A 864 -13.12 -38.98 -0.53
C VAL A 864 -13.83 -40.10 0.22
N LEU A 865 -13.57 -40.20 1.52
CA LEU A 865 -14.17 -41.16 2.44
C LEU A 865 -15.19 -40.42 3.32
N VAL A 866 -16.46 -40.69 3.10
CA VAL A 866 -17.57 -40.10 3.84
C VAL A 866 -17.94 -40.99 5.03
N ALA A 867 -17.89 -40.44 6.24
CA ALA A 867 -18.16 -41.18 7.47
C ALA A 867 -19.63 -41.67 7.52
N PRO A 868 -19.90 -42.84 8.13
CA PRO A 868 -21.24 -43.45 8.18
C PRO A 868 -22.16 -42.81 9.24
N VAL A 869 -22.05 -41.49 9.44
CA VAL A 869 -22.86 -40.71 10.39
C VAL A 869 -23.39 -39.46 9.70
N ALA A 870 -24.58 -39.01 10.08
CA ALA A 870 -25.08 -37.72 9.59
C ALA A 870 -24.28 -36.56 10.20
N ALA A 871 -24.11 -35.46 9.45
CA ALA A 871 -23.55 -34.25 10.02
C ALA A 871 -24.43 -33.76 11.19
N PRO A 872 -23.84 -33.39 12.34
CA PRO A 872 -24.56 -32.72 13.42
C PRO A 872 -25.25 -31.44 12.94
N ALA A 873 -26.41 -31.12 13.54
CA ALA A 873 -27.18 -29.93 13.18
C ALA A 873 -26.55 -28.61 13.69
N GLY A 874 -25.75 -28.68 14.76
CA GLY A 874 -24.98 -27.55 15.29
C GLY A 874 -23.50 -27.63 14.92
N ASP A 875 -22.68 -26.80 15.56
CA ASP A 875 -21.24 -26.79 15.30
C ASP A 875 -20.60 -28.17 15.61
N PHE A 876 -19.75 -28.64 14.72
CA PHE A 876 -18.97 -29.86 14.91
C PHE A 876 -17.56 -29.73 14.33
N ALA A 877 -16.62 -30.49 14.88
CA ALA A 877 -15.25 -30.55 14.42
C ALA A 877 -14.91 -31.95 13.93
N VAL A 878 -14.18 -32.03 12.83
CA VAL A 878 -13.54 -33.25 12.30
C VAL A 878 -12.06 -33.11 12.55
N LEU A 879 -11.49 -34.02 13.34
CA LEU A 879 -10.09 -34.03 13.75
C LEU A 879 -9.39 -35.25 13.15
N LEU A 880 -8.20 -35.02 12.61
CA LEU A 880 -7.34 -36.05 12.04
C LEU A 880 -6.00 -36.05 12.77
N GLU A 881 -5.52 -37.24 13.07
CA GLU A 881 -4.18 -37.50 13.61
C GLU A 881 -3.36 -38.25 12.54
N PRO A 882 -2.55 -37.55 11.72
CA PRO A 882 -1.69 -38.19 10.73
C PRO A 882 -0.47 -38.84 11.39
N ARG A 883 -0.15 -40.07 11.00
CA ARG A 883 1.06 -40.78 11.43
C ARG A 883 2.26 -40.40 10.58
N ALA A 884 2.08 -40.42 9.26
CA ALA A 884 3.13 -40.16 8.28
C ALA A 884 2.58 -39.74 6.92
N PHE A 885 3.31 -38.85 6.25
CA PHE A 885 3.08 -38.42 4.88
C PHE A 885 4.03 -39.14 3.91
N ALA A 886 3.73 -39.10 2.61
CA ALA A 886 4.54 -39.78 1.59
C ALA A 886 5.88 -39.07 1.29
N GLY A 887 5.94 -37.75 1.50
CA GLY A 887 7.14 -36.91 1.58
C GLY A 887 7.87 -36.58 0.28
N GLY A 888 7.69 -37.37 -0.79
CA GLY A 888 8.54 -37.28 -2.00
C GLY A 888 7.89 -36.71 -3.27
N ALA A 889 6.56 -36.56 -3.32
CA ALA A 889 5.86 -36.23 -4.56
C ALA A 889 4.90 -35.04 -4.40
N PRO A 890 4.57 -34.31 -5.49
CA PRO A 890 3.79 -33.07 -5.40
C PRO A 890 2.42 -33.21 -4.73
N GLU A 891 1.72 -34.33 -4.96
CA GLU A 891 0.49 -34.64 -4.23
C GLU A 891 0.83 -35.54 -3.04
N ASP A 892 0.61 -34.98 -1.86
CA ASP A 892 0.79 -35.61 -0.56
C ASP A 892 -0.12 -34.91 0.46
N SER A 893 -1.43 -35.07 0.26
CA SER A 893 -2.44 -34.20 0.83
C SER A 893 -3.51 -34.95 1.62
N VAL A 894 -3.89 -34.36 2.75
CA VAL A 894 -5.11 -34.73 3.50
C VAL A 894 -6.13 -33.61 3.38
N LEU A 895 -7.40 -33.98 3.33
CA LEU A 895 -8.53 -33.05 3.29
C LEU A 895 -9.54 -33.43 4.38
N LEU A 896 -10.19 -32.45 5.02
CA LEU A 896 -11.16 -32.65 6.09
C LEU A 896 -12.34 -31.71 5.95
N GLY A 897 -13.52 -32.15 6.35
CA GLY A 897 -14.71 -31.31 6.38
C GLY A 897 -15.98 -32.14 6.24
N ARG A 898 -16.81 -31.79 5.27
CA ARG A 898 -18.08 -32.48 5.00
C ARG A 898 -18.27 -32.78 3.52
N ALA A 899 -18.92 -33.90 3.24
CA ALA A 899 -19.26 -34.32 1.88
C ALA A 899 -20.49 -35.24 1.88
N ASP A 900 -21.23 -35.26 0.76
CA ASP A 900 -22.15 -36.36 0.42
C ASP A 900 -21.45 -37.38 -0.51
N GLY A 901 -20.48 -36.91 -1.29
CA GLY A 901 -19.67 -37.72 -2.19
C GLY A 901 -18.56 -36.88 -2.86
N PRO A 902 -17.85 -37.43 -3.86
CA PRO A 902 -16.75 -36.71 -4.53
C PRO A 902 -17.20 -35.50 -5.37
N ASP A 903 -18.49 -35.43 -5.72
CA ASP A 903 -19.07 -34.32 -6.51
C ASP A 903 -19.77 -33.25 -5.67
N ASP A 904 -19.92 -33.49 -4.37
CA ASP A 904 -20.61 -32.63 -3.41
C ASP A 904 -19.84 -32.63 -2.08
N LEU A 905 -18.90 -31.69 -1.95
CA LEU A 905 -17.97 -31.60 -0.84
C LEU A 905 -17.56 -30.16 -0.51
N ALA A 906 -17.14 -29.98 0.74
CA ALA A 906 -16.48 -28.79 1.24
C ALA A 906 -15.42 -29.25 2.23
N LEU A 907 -14.17 -29.28 1.77
CA LEU A 907 -13.05 -29.83 2.53
C LEU A 907 -11.90 -28.81 2.55
N ALA A 908 -11.38 -28.51 3.74
CA ALA A 908 -10.10 -27.84 3.86
C ALA A 908 -8.97 -28.88 3.76
N TRP A 909 -7.86 -28.50 3.13
CA TRP A 909 -6.77 -29.42 2.84
C TRP A 909 -5.43 -28.93 3.37
N TYR A 910 -4.53 -29.86 3.63
CA TYR A 910 -3.10 -29.61 3.85
C TYR A 910 -2.30 -30.48 2.88
N ASN A 911 -1.35 -29.86 2.18
CA ASN A 911 -0.39 -30.52 1.31
C ASN A 911 0.99 -30.49 1.97
N ASN A 912 1.54 -31.68 2.24
CA ASN A 912 2.81 -31.83 2.94
C ASN A 912 4.03 -31.50 2.07
N HIS A 913 3.96 -31.71 0.77
CA HIS A 913 5.07 -31.39 -0.15
C HIS A 913 5.30 -29.89 -0.26
N PHE A 914 4.22 -29.12 -0.45
CA PHE A 914 4.28 -27.67 -0.58
C PHE A 914 4.27 -26.94 0.78
N GLY A 915 3.97 -27.64 1.87
CA GLY A 915 3.83 -27.02 3.19
C GLY A 915 2.73 -25.95 3.19
N THR A 916 1.59 -26.23 2.55
CA THR A 916 0.50 -25.26 2.40
C THR A 916 -0.86 -25.87 2.72
N SER A 917 -1.80 -25.01 3.12
CA SER A 917 -3.20 -25.37 3.38
C SER A 917 -4.15 -24.47 2.59
N GLY A 918 -5.23 -25.08 2.09
CA GLY A 918 -6.28 -24.39 1.36
C GLY A 918 -7.63 -25.07 1.54
N ALA A 919 -8.55 -24.83 0.61
CA ALA A 919 -9.85 -25.48 0.65
C ALA A 919 -10.42 -25.72 -0.74
N ASP A 920 -11.26 -26.74 -0.79
CA ASP A 920 -11.93 -27.22 -1.98
C ASP A 920 -13.43 -27.27 -1.72
N VAL A 921 -14.19 -26.54 -2.53
CA VAL A 921 -15.66 -26.55 -2.48
C VAL A 921 -16.19 -26.96 -3.84
N ARG A 922 -17.02 -28.00 -3.85
CA ARG A 922 -17.68 -28.53 -5.04
C ARG A 922 -19.13 -28.84 -4.71
N ALA A 923 -20.05 -28.37 -5.55
CA ALA A 923 -21.47 -28.66 -5.38
C ALA A 923 -22.13 -28.88 -6.75
N GLY A 924 -22.96 -29.93 -6.85
CA GLY A 924 -23.59 -30.36 -8.09
C GLY A 924 -22.59 -30.69 -9.20
N GLY A 925 -21.39 -31.17 -8.84
CA GLY A 925 -20.33 -31.47 -9.80
C GLY A 925 -19.61 -30.25 -10.39
N ARG A 926 -19.73 -29.07 -9.78
CA ARG A 926 -19.00 -27.85 -10.17
C ARG A 926 -18.05 -27.41 -9.06
N ASP A 927 -16.79 -27.14 -9.42
CA ASP A 927 -15.80 -26.57 -8.50
C ASP A 927 -15.98 -25.05 -8.37
N TYR A 928 -15.72 -24.54 -7.18
CA TYR A 928 -15.73 -23.11 -6.87
C TYR A 928 -14.32 -22.61 -6.58
N GLY A 929 -14.01 -21.40 -7.06
CA GLY A 929 -12.70 -20.77 -6.92
C GLY A 929 -12.52 -20.01 -5.60
N ASP A 930 -11.41 -19.27 -5.53
CA ASP A 930 -10.90 -18.61 -4.32
C ASP A 930 -11.92 -17.70 -3.61
N ASP A 931 -12.82 -17.04 -4.33
CA ASP A 931 -13.86 -16.20 -3.73
C ASP A 931 -14.81 -16.98 -2.79
N VAL A 932 -15.00 -18.27 -3.07
CA VAL A 932 -15.86 -19.17 -2.29
C VAL A 932 -15.07 -19.89 -1.21
N THR A 933 -13.82 -20.25 -1.51
CA THR A 933 -12.95 -21.02 -0.61
C THR A 933 -12.17 -20.14 0.37
N GLY A 934 -12.25 -18.81 0.24
CA GLY A 934 -11.57 -17.84 1.10
C GLY A 934 -10.13 -17.52 0.70
N GLY A 935 -9.82 -17.38 -0.60
CA GLY A 935 -8.51 -16.99 -1.15
C GLY A 935 -7.62 -18.17 -1.58
N CYS A 936 -6.33 -17.96 -1.83
CA CYS A 936 -5.33 -19.03 -1.77
C CYS A 936 -4.36 -18.77 -0.60
N CYS A 937 -3.27 -19.52 -0.53
CA CYS A 937 -3.13 -20.60 0.44
C CYS A 937 -2.25 -20.21 1.65
N THR A 938 -2.42 -20.88 2.80
CA THR A 938 -1.66 -20.58 4.03
C THR A 938 -0.43 -21.47 4.13
N ALA A 939 0.76 -20.90 4.33
CA ALA A 939 1.95 -21.69 4.63
C ALA A 939 1.82 -22.38 6.01
N VAL A 940 2.20 -23.65 6.08
CA VAL A 940 2.05 -24.51 7.26
C VAL A 940 3.35 -25.25 7.49
N THR A 941 3.89 -25.10 8.71
CA THR A 941 5.01 -25.92 9.18
C THR A 941 4.46 -27.09 9.98
N TRP A 942 4.62 -28.31 9.46
CA TRP A 942 4.16 -29.54 10.12
C TRP A 942 5.28 -30.18 10.95
N SER A 943 4.95 -30.58 12.17
CA SER A 943 5.81 -31.33 13.09
C SER A 943 5.22 -32.71 13.42
N PRO A 944 6.06 -33.73 13.73
CA PRO A 944 5.55 -35.00 14.23
C PRO A 944 4.68 -34.82 15.47
N GLY A 945 3.48 -35.41 15.45
CA GLY A 945 2.47 -35.26 16.51
C GLY A 945 1.47 -34.12 16.32
N ASP A 946 1.59 -33.37 15.21
CA ASP A 946 0.60 -32.38 14.83
C ASP A 946 -0.73 -33.02 14.43
N ARG A 947 -1.81 -32.27 14.61
CA ARG A 947 -3.17 -32.65 14.28
C ARG A 947 -3.80 -31.64 13.36
N PHE A 948 -4.68 -32.09 12.48
CA PHE A 948 -5.43 -31.21 11.59
C PHE A 948 -6.91 -31.29 11.96
N ALA A 949 -7.57 -30.14 12.12
CA ALA A 949 -8.99 -30.10 12.43
C ALA A 949 -9.74 -29.16 11.51
N VAL A 950 -10.98 -29.51 11.19
CA VAL A 950 -11.92 -28.64 10.48
C VAL A 950 -13.20 -28.52 11.27
N VAL A 951 -13.55 -27.30 11.66
CA VAL A 951 -14.79 -26.99 12.37
C VAL A 951 -15.81 -26.52 11.34
N SER A 952 -16.95 -27.21 11.27
CA SER A 952 -18.15 -26.73 10.61
C SER A 952 -19.02 -26.00 11.60
N ASP A 953 -19.35 -24.75 11.31
CA ASP A 953 -20.30 -23.99 12.11
C ASP A 953 -21.75 -24.19 11.63
N HIS A 954 -22.70 -23.84 12.49
CA HIS A 954 -24.14 -23.90 12.28
C HIS A 954 -24.65 -22.96 11.17
N ARG A 955 -23.85 -21.98 10.74
CA ARG A 955 -24.16 -21.09 9.62
C ARG A 955 -23.67 -21.66 8.29
N GLY A 956 -22.93 -22.76 8.33
CA GLY A 956 -22.38 -23.44 7.17
C GLY A 956 -20.98 -22.99 6.76
N GLY A 957 -20.32 -22.15 7.56
CA GLY A 957 -18.90 -21.84 7.39
C GLY A 957 -18.00 -22.98 7.86
N LEU A 958 -16.75 -23.00 7.38
CA LEU A 958 -15.73 -23.96 7.80
C LEU A 958 -14.47 -23.22 8.27
N THR A 959 -13.80 -23.71 9.30
CA THR A 959 -12.47 -23.22 9.69
C THR A 959 -11.50 -24.36 9.86
N SER A 960 -10.28 -24.23 9.34
CA SER A 960 -9.23 -25.24 9.48
C SER A 960 -8.18 -24.82 10.50
N TRP A 961 -7.67 -25.80 11.24
CA TRP A 961 -6.81 -25.58 12.40
C TRP A 961 -5.65 -26.58 12.44
N LEU A 962 -4.46 -26.10 12.80
CA LEU A 962 -3.31 -26.92 13.14
C LEU A 962 -3.19 -27.02 14.66
N GLY A 963 -3.16 -28.25 15.18
CA GLY A 963 -2.98 -28.54 16.59
C GLY A 963 -1.56 -29.02 16.88
N HIS A 964 -0.80 -28.27 17.69
CA HIS A 964 0.53 -28.67 18.18
C HIS A 964 0.59 -28.57 19.70
N GLN A 965 0.97 -29.66 20.38
CA GLN A 965 1.11 -29.71 21.85
C GLN A 965 -0.11 -29.13 22.62
N GLY A 966 -1.32 -29.37 22.11
CA GLY A 966 -2.57 -28.91 22.73
C GLY A 966 -2.95 -27.46 22.43
N ARG A 967 -2.18 -26.72 21.63
CA ARG A 967 -2.55 -25.39 21.11
C ARG A 967 -3.06 -25.52 19.68
N TRP A 968 -4.10 -24.77 19.35
CA TRP A 968 -4.70 -24.76 18.01
C TRP A 968 -4.53 -23.40 17.36
N GLN A 969 -3.96 -23.40 16.16
CA GLN A 969 -3.76 -22.20 15.34
C GLN A 969 -4.75 -22.23 14.17
N LEU A 970 -5.47 -21.12 13.97
CA LEU A 970 -6.32 -20.93 12.80
C LEU A 970 -5.44 -20.89 11.55
N LEU A 971 -5.74 -21.75 10.60
CA LEU A 971 -5.10 -21.74 9.28
C LEU A 971 -5.94 -20.97 8.27
N ARG A 972 -7.26 -21.19 8.27
CA ARG A 972 -8.15 -20.63 7.25
C ARG A 972 -9.62 -20.60 7.68
N THR A 973 -10.35 -19.66 7.10
CA THR A 973 -11.81 -19.53 7.23
C THR A 973 -12.47 -19.54 5.85
N ILE A 974 -13.42 -20.45 5.66
CA ILE A 974 -14.33 -20.52 4.52
C ILE A 974 -15.64 -19.86 4.96
N PRO A 975 -16.05 -18.74 4.34
CA PRO A 975 -17.23 -17.99 4.76
C PRO A 975 -18.52 -18.83 4.72
N ALA A 976 -19.43 -18.55 5.65
CA ALA A 976 -20.79 -19.06 5.58
C ALA A 976 -21.55 -18.42 4.39
N GLY A 977 -22.40 -19.18 3.72
CA GLY A 977 -23.23 -18.68 2.61
C GLY A 977 -22.54 -18.62 1.23
N SER A 978 -21.34 -19.17 1.08
CA SER A 978 -20.76 -19.34 -0.25
C SER A 978 -21.64 -20.25 -1.12
N PRO A 979 -21.80 -19.98 -2.44
CA PRO A 979 -22.64 -20.77 -3.33
C PRO A 979 -22.28 -22.26 -3.26
N GLY A 980 -23.30 -23.13 -3.08
CA GLY A 980 -23.12 -24.59 -3.02
C GLY A 980 -23.17 -25.20 -1.62
N PHE A 981 -23.25 -24.41 -0.55
CA PHE A 981 -23.48 -24.93 0.80
C PHE A 981 -24.97 -25.15 1.11
N PRO A 982 -25.36 -26.28 1.73
CA PRO A 982 -26.73 -26.47 2.22
C PRO A 982 -27.06 -25.44 3.31
N GLY A 983 -28.09 -24.61 3.10
CA GLY A 983 -28.53 -23.57 4.04
C GLY A 983 -28.52 -22.14 3.51
N ASP A 984 -28.11 -21.91 2.24
CA ASP A 984 -28.17 -20.61 1.59
C ASP A 984 -29.64 -20.16 1.34
N PRO A 985 -30.11 -19.06 1.95
CA PRO A 985 -31.43 -18.49 1.65
C PRO A 985 -31.44 -17.63 0.36
N GLY A 986 -30.29 -17.36 -0.26
CA GLY A 986 -30.09 -16.37 -1.31
C GLY A 986 -29.84 -16.89 -2.73
N GLY A 987 -29.70 -18.20 -2.93
CA GLY A 987 -29.49 -18.80 -4.25
C GLY A 987 -30.71 -18.61 -5.17
N GLY A 988 -30.63 -17.63 -6.07
CA GLY A 988 -31.63 -17.37 -7.10
C GLY A 988 -32.01 -18.64 -7.88
N ALA A 989 -33.30 -18.91 -7.93
CA ALA A 989 -33.87 -20.06 -8.62
C ALA A 989 -33.49 -20.07 -10.12
N PRO A 990 -33.13 -21.22 -10.72
CA PRO A 990 -33.16 -21.38 -12.17
C PRO A 990 -34.61 -21.34 -12.67
N GLY A 991 -34.82 -20.68 -13.81
CA GLY A 991 -36.13 -20.38 -14.41
C GLY A 991 -37.10 -21.56 -14.62
N PRO A 992 -38.35 -21.27 -15.00
CA PRO A 992 -39.51 -22.14 -14.78
C PRO A 992 -39.48 -23.35 -15.73
N GLY A 993 -39.32 -24.54 -15.17
CA GLY A 993 -39.37 -25.75 -15.98
C GLY A 993 -39.11 -27.07 -15.26
N ARG A 994 -39.50 -27.21 -13.98
CA ARG A 994 -39.81 -28.49 -13.28
C ARG A 994 -40.09 -28.23 -11.79
N SER A 995 -41.33 -28.51 -11.35
CA SER A 995 -41.60 -28.97 -9.98
C SER A 995 -41.66 -30.50 -10.01
N PRO A 996 -41.23 -31.16 -8.94
CA PRO A 996 -42.11 -31.38 -7.80
C PRO A 996 -41.50 -30.82 -6.51
N GLY A 997 -42.37 -30.37 -5.62
CA GLY A 997 -41.96 -29.68 -4.41
C GLY A 997 -41.29 -30.59 -3.39
N PHE A 998 -40.51 -29.97 -2.51
CA PHE A 998 -40.13 -30.56 -1.24
C PHE A 998 -40.67 -29.66 -0.13
N GLY A 999 -41.82 -30.09 0.40
CA GLY A 999 -42.25 -29.68 1.73
C GLY A 999 -41.28 -30.22 2.77
N THR A 1000 -41.14 -29.47 3.86
CA THR A 1000 -40.75 -29.89 5.22
C THR A 1000 -40.41 -31.38 5.39
N ALA A 1001 -39.18 -31.77 5.05
CA ALA A 1001 -38.54 -33.01 5.49
C ALA A 1001 -37.02 -32.83 5.36
N VAL A 1002 -36.30 -32.85 6.48
CA VAL A 1002 -34.84 -32.97 6.52
C VAL A 1002 -34.45 -34.33 5.95
N GLY A 1003 -33.69 -34.37 4.85
CA GLY A 1003 -32.95 -35.55 4.36
C GLY A 1003 -31.49 -35.13 4.11
N THR A 1004 -30.51 -35.49 4.95
CA THR A 1004 -29.70 -36.73 4.97
C THR A 1004 -28.84 -36.98 3.72
N GLY A 1005 -27.83 -36.14 3.48
CA GLY A 1005 -26.78 -36.39 2.47
C GLY A 1005 -25.36 -36.04 2.94
N TRP A 1006 -25.19 -34.85 3.52
CA TRP A 1006 -23.87 -34.39 3.95
C TRP A 1006 -23.46 -34.98 5.30
N SER A 1007 -22.23 -35.48 5.35
CA SER A 1007 -21.62 -36.16 6.50
C SER A 1007 -20.18 -35.68 6.69
N PRO A 1008 -19.60 -35.83 7.89
CA PRO A 1008 -18.16 -35.65 8.10
C PRO A 1008 -17.38 -36.51 7.11
N ALA A 1009 -16.31 -35.96 6.52
CA ALA A 1009 -15.54 -36.65 5.50
C ALA A 1009 -14.05 -36.33 5.58
N ILE A 1010 -13.25 -37.29 5.11
CA ILE A 1010 -11.82 -37.12 4.89
C ILE A 1010 -11.51 -37.34 3.41
N GLY A 1011 -10.62 -36.53 2.86
CA GLY A 1011 -10.06 -36.71 1.53
C GLY A 1011 -8.58 -37.07 1.61
N LEU A 1012 -8.12 -37.84 0.65
CA LEU A 1012 -6.73 -38.26 0.51
C LEU A 1012 -6.32 -38.03 -0.95
N ARG A 1013 -5.15 -37.44 -1.19
CA ARG A 1013 -4.58 -37.32 -2.54
C ARG A 1013 -3.07 -37.54 -2.48
N LEU A 1014 -2.59 -38.51 -3.26
CA LEU A 1014 -1.17 -38.87 -3.28
C LEU A 1014 -0.71 -39.28 -4.68
N THR A 1015 0.47 -38.82 -5.09
CA THR A 1015 1.08 -39.19 -6.39
C THR A 1015 1.72 -40.56 -6.34
N ALA A 1016 2.53 -40.82 -5.31
CA ALA A 1016 3.25 -42.07 -5.12
C ALA A 1016 3.66 -42.23 -3.66
N GLY A 1017 3.79 -43.47 -3.21
CA GLY A 1017 4.23 -43.78 -1.85
C GLY A 1017 3.08 -44.13 -0.92
N ARG A 1018 3.26 -43.83 0.38
CA ARG A 1018 2.33 -44.22 1.44
C ARG A 1018 2.03 -43.05 2.37
N LEU A 1019 0.75 -42.81 2.59
CA LEU A 1019 0.22 -41.89 3.59
C LEU A 1019 -0.49 -42.70 4.68
N THR A 1020 -0.24 -42.39 5.95
CA THR A 1020 -0.75 -43.17 7.10
C THR A 1020 -1.42 -42.27 8.14
N LEU A 1021 -2.61 -42.67 8.59
CA LEU A 1021 -3.46 -41.93 9.53
C LEU A 1021 -3.77 -42.78 10.77
N ASP A 1022 -3.54 -42.22 11.96
CA ASP A 1022 -3.78 -42.90 13.24
C ASP A 1022 -5.26 -42.88 13.63
N ARG A 1023 -5.94 -41.75 13.47
CA ARG A 1023 -7.30 -41.58 13.99
C ARG A 1023 -8.09 -40.52 13.27
N LEU A 1024 -9.39 -40.75 13.14
CA LEU A 1024 -10.40 -39.77 12.76
C LEU A 1024 -11.42 -39.63 13.90
N THR A 1025 -11.57 -38.41 14.41
CA THR A 1025 -12.55 -38.12 15.46
C THR A 1025 -13.50 -37.00 15.01
N VAL A 1026 -14.80 -37.18 15.21
CA VAL A 1026 -15.83 -36.17 15.00
C VAL A 1026 -16.50 -35.88 16.32
N VAL A 1027 -16.48 -34.60 16.70
CA VAL A 1027 -17.08 -34.11 17.95
C VAL A 1027 -18.04 -32.95 17.66
N ALA A 1028 -19.18 -32.94 18.35
CA ALA A 1028 -20.17 -31.88 18.28
C ALA A 1028 -20.14 -31.01 19.54
N ARG A 1029 -20.45 -29.72 19.36
CA ARG A 1029 -20.75 -28.82 20.46
C ARG A 1029 -22.08 -29.27 21.09
N GLY A 1030 -22.10 -29.41 22.42
CA GLY A 1030 -23.34 -29.76 23.14
C GLY A 1030 -24.41 -28.67 22.94
N PRO A 1031 -25.71 -28.99 23.12
CA PRO A 1031 -26.74 -27.96 23.11
C PRO A 1031 -26.43 -26.93 24.21
N ALA A 1032 -26.38 -25.64 23.82
CA ALA A 1032 -26.12 -24.52 24.72
C ALA A 1032 -27.25 -24.27 25.71
#